data_AF-A0A8V0XJG3-F1
#
_entry.id   AF-A0A8V0XJG3-F1
#
_cell.length_a   1.000
_cell.length_b   1.000
_cell.length_c   1.000
_cell.angle_alpha   90.00
_cell.angle_beta   90.00
_cell.angle_gamma   90.00
#
_symmetry.space_group_name_H-M   'P 1'
#
loop_
_entity.id
_entity.type
_entity.pdbx_description
1 polymer ?
#
loop_
_entity_poly.entity_id
_entity_poly.type
_entity_poly.pdbx_seq_one_letter_code
_entity_poly.pdbx_strand_id
1 'polypeptide(L)'
;MEVWRQCAHWLVAARVLPAGHRASSPTGQVWDLAQALRDGVLLCHLLNALLPNAVPPRDICPRPQMSQFLCLRNIRTFLTACADKFGLPKHRLFGAFDLFDVQDFGKVGCGRWGRVWGQPGGRSPFPTEDCVGDDEIYSGLSDLIDDTVEDDDDLYDCVEAEGDDGDDIYEDLMRVEVPPVEVDRRQCCLQELRQTEEKYTETLESICTHFLRPLRHFLQPQDLESVFINIEELLQLHRLFLGELRGALGGGRGGARAAPPLLGLQGEVRDGGGPGGFLLYGRYCSQVEAAARRLDQLSAGTDIRMKLQECSQRANNGRFSLRDLLMVPMQRVLKYHLLLQELVKLTPDPSERERLRAALDAMRDLAQCVNEVKRDNETLKQLTSMQLCLHNMPQSLAQFGRPKIDGELKVCSSERRSKADRYGFLLDKALIICKRRGDAYEAKDVVDLQSHQLRDSGLGPRDGKKWSHTFLLISTAGLQGYELFFKTRELKKKWLEQFEMALSNIFPEHALADGHDFQMFSFEDTTSCRACQMLLRGTFYQGYRCNRCRAPAHKECLGRMGICGMKCQRPGHDSKGADLGLPKMEASQHYSGVPPPPGNVGPPLRLSPGDVVEAMVAEVEQLWWQGRNVVNGETGWFPCAAVRPFICPHIPLPRYRAEVKHIKVMTAEGLYRLNEKKAFRGLVDLVEFYQCNSLKDCFKALDTALLVPFKEPESRASPRPPGRIFGSAKARYDFCARDRTELTLREGDIIRVLSKKGHPGWWKGEIYGRVGWFPANYVEEDYSEYC
;
A
#
# COMPACT_ATOMS: atom_id res chain seq x y z
N MET A 1 -35.29 -0.24 36.11
CA MET A 1 -34.16 -0.43 35.18
C MET A 1 -33.45 0.90 35.03
N GLU A 2 -32.12 0.95 35.16
CA GLU A 2 -31.34 2.19 35.02
C GLU A 2 -31.60 2.87 33.67
N VAL A 3 -31.58 4.21 33.65
CA VAL A 3 -31.95 5.02 32.47
C VAL A 3 -31.05 4.73 31.26
N TRP A 4 -29.76 4.51 31.49
CA TRP A 4 -28.81 4.20 30.42
C TRP A 4 -29.05 2.81 29.78
N ARG A 5 -29.54 1.83 30.54
CA ARG A 5 -29.90 0.51 29.98
C ARG A 5 -31.12 0.59 29.07
N GLN A 6 -32.11 1.39 29.46
CA GLN A 6 -33.29 1.66 28.62
C GLN A 6 -32.88 2.35 27.31
N CYS A 7 -31.91 3.28 27.37
CA CYS A 7 -31.31 3.89 26.19
C CYS A 7 -30.68 2.86 25.26
N ALA A 8 -29.84 1.97 25.79
CA ALA A 8 -29.17 0.94 25.00
C ALA A 8 -30.18 0.02 24.30
N HIS A 9 -31.21 -0.45 25.01
CA HIS A 9 -32.29 -1.25 24.41
C HIS A 9 -33.08 -0.49 23.35
N TRP A 10 -33.31 0.81 23.55
CA TRP A 10 -34.00 1.64 22.56
C TRP A 10 -33.15 1.86 21.31
N LEU A 11 -31.83 2.06 21.44
CA LEU A 11 -30.91 2.16 20.30
C LEU A 11 -30.82 0.85 19.51
N VAL A 12 -30.87 -0.31 20.18
CA VAL A 12 -30.97 -1.62 19.53
C VAL A 12 -32.29 -1.75 18.77
N ALA A 13 -33.41 -1.40 19.40
CA ALA A 13 -34.73 -1.38 18.74
C ALA A 13 -34.77 -0.40 17.56
N ALA A 14 -33.94 0.66 17.63
CA ALA A 14 -33.79 1.62 16.56
C ALA A 14 -32.91 1.16 15.39
N ARG A 15 -32.31 -0.04 15.47
CA ARG A 15 -31.30 -0.57 14.55
C ARG A 15 -30.03 0.28 14.46
N VAL A 16 -29.76 1.09 15.49
CA VAL A 16 -28.56 1.92 15.57
C VAL A 16 -27.42 1.19 16.29
N LEU A 17 -27.75 0.38 17.30
CA LEU A 17 -26.80 -0.45 18.03
C LEU A 17 -27.01 -1.93 17.69
N PRO A 18 -25.96 -2.73 17.42
CA PRO A 18 -26.11 -4.16 17.19
C PRO A 18 -26.75 -4.89 18.39
N ALA A 19 -27.64 -5.85 18.13
CA ALA A 19 -28.36 -6.58 19.18
C ALA A 19 -27.45 -7.44 20.10
N GLY A 20 -26.22 -7.74 19.66
CA GLY A 20 -25.21 -8.46 20.44
C GLY A 20 -24.20 -7.57 21.17
N HIS A 21 -24.33 -6.25 21.12
CA HIS A 21 -23.32 -5.32 21.66
C HIS A 21 -23.24 -5.36 23.20
N ARG A 22 -22.03 -5.20 23.78
CA ARG A 22 -21.76 -5.30 25.23
C ARG A 22 -22.65 -4.39 26.08
N ALA A 23 -22.97 -3.18 25.59
CA ALA A 23 -23.85 -2.23 26.27
C ALA A 23 -25.30 -2.72 26.46
N SER A 24 -25.76 -3.70 25.67
CA SER A 24 -27.08 -4.31 25.77
C SER A 24 -27.10 -5.61 26.61
N SER A 25 -25.92 -6.10 27.01
CA SER A 25 -25.75 -7.30 27.82
C SER A 25 -26.19 -7.08 29.28
N PRO A 26 -26.67 -8.13 29.99
CA PRO A 26 -26.90 -8.06 31.44
C PRO A 26 -25.68 -7.57 32.22
N THR A 27 -24.46 -7.93 31.78
CA THR A 27 -23.19 -7.54 32.41
C THR A 27 -22.63 -6.19 31.92
N GLY A 28 -23.32 -5.50 31.01
CA GLY A 28 -22.86 -4.23 30.46
C GLY A 28 -22.78 -3.13 31.51
N GLN A 29 -21.87 -2.19 31.30
CA GLN A 29 -21.67 -0.99 32.11
C GLN A 29 -22.07 0.26 31.33
N VAL A 30 -22.35 1.36 32.04
CA VAL A 30 -22.62 2.66 31.41
C VAL A 30 -21.46 3.11 30.51
N TRP A 31 -20.24 2.68 30.84
CA TRP A 31 -19.03 2.90 30.08
C TRP A 31 -19.14 2.35 28.64
N ASP A 32 -19.69 1.13 28.47
CA ASP A 32 -19.84 0.51 27.16
C ASP A 32 -20.76 1.33 26.24
N LEU A 33 -21.81 1.93 26.83
CA LEU A 33 -22.70 2.83 26.10
C LEU A 33 -22.04 4.17 25.78
N ALA A 34 -21.30 4.75 26.74
CA ALA A 34 -20.58 6.00 26.55
C ALA A 34 -19.53 5.86 25.44
N GLN A 35 -18.78 4.75 25.42
CA GLN A 35 -17.79 4.44 24.40
C GLN A 35 -18.43 4.30 23.01
N ALA A 36 -19.55 3.59 22.88
CA ALA A 36 -20.24 3.41 21.60
C ALA A 36 -20.78 4.71 21.00
N LEU A 37 -21.17 5.69 21.83
CA LEU A 37 -21.71 6.98 21.36
C LEU A 37 -20.65 8.08 21.23
N ARG A 38 -19.45 7.85 21.75
CA ARG A 38 -18.41 8.86 21.98
C ARG A 38 -17.96 9.60 20.72
N ASP A 39 -18.03 8.93 19.58
CA ASP A 39 -17.52 9.44 18.31
C ASP A 39 -18.58 10.20 17.48
N GLY A 40 -19.84 10.21 17.96
CA GLY A 40 -20.99 10.85 17.34
C GLY A 40 -21.52 10.18 16.06
N VAL A 41 -20.97 9.06 15.60
CA VAL A 41 -21.39 8.41 14.34
C VAL A 41 -22.77 7.79 14.50
N LEU A 42 -22.97 6.96 15.53
CA LEU A 42 -24.25 6.34 15.84
C LEU A 42 -25.34 7.38 16.13
N LEU A 43 -24.97 8.53 16.70
CA LEU A 43 -25.89 9.64 16.95
C LEU A 43 -26.39 10.28 15.65
N CYS A 44 -25.51 10.53 14.68
CA CYS A 44 -25.91 11.03 13.38
C CYS A 44 -26.77 10.01 12.62
N HIS A 45 -26.42 8.72 12.69
CA HIS A 45 -27.19 7.64 12.06
C HIS A 45 -28.58 7.50 12.68
N LEU A 46 -28.69 7.65 14.00
CA LEU A 46 -29.98 7.69 14.70
C LEU A 46 -30.92 8.78 14.16
N LEU A 47 -30.40 9.98 13.87
CA LEU A 47 -31.22 11.04 13.28
C LEU A 47 -31.72 10.66 11.88
N ASN A 48 -30.90 9.98 11.08
CA ASN A 48 -31.30 9.49 9.76
C ASN A 48 -32.32 8.35 9.83
N ALA A 49 -32.23 7.49 10.84
CA ALA A 49 -33.22 6.44 11.11
C ALA A 49 -34.58 7.00 11.56
N LEU A 50 -34.58 8.17 12.23
CA LEU A 50 -35.81 8.87 12.66
C LEU A 50 -36.41 9.75 11.55
N LEU A 51 -35.56 10.40 10.76
CA LEU A 51 -35.93 11.25 9.64
C LEU A 51 -34.93 11.04 8.49
N PRO A 52 -35.35 10.45 7.35
CA PRO A 52 -34.46 10.21 6.23
C PRO A 52 -33.74 11.49 5.78
N ASN A 53 -32.42 11.42 5.57
CA ASN A 53 -31.56 12.55 5.20
C ASN A 53 -31.59 13.74 6.19
N ALA A 54 -31.83 13.48 7.49
CA ALA A 54 -31.66 14.49 8.55
C ALA A 54 -30.23 15.03 8.59
N VAL A 55 -29.23 14.15 8.48
CA VAL A 55 -27.83 14.51 8.34
C VAL A 55 -27.33 13.96 7.00
N PRO A 56 -26.85 14.82 6.09
CA PRO A 56 -26.29 14.34 4.83
C PRO A 56 -25.12 13.39 5.10
N PRO A 57 -25.06 12.20 4.45
CA PRO A 57 -23.98 11.23 4.68
C PRO A 57 -22.57 11.81 4.48
N ARG A 58 -22.43 12.79 3.58
CA ARG A 58 -21.17 13.53 3.33
C ARG A 58 -20.63 14.31 4.54
N ASP A 59 -21.50 14.67 5.49
CA ASP A 59 -21.14 15.50 6.65
C ASP A 59 -20.79 14.64 7.88
N ILE A 60 -20.97 13.31 7.78
CA ILE A 60 -20.62 12.33 8.81
C ILE A 60 -19.25 11.74 8.45
N CYS A 61 -18.33 11.69 9.42
CA CYS A 61 -17.13 10.86 9.28
C CYS A 61 -17.43 9.47 9.86
N PRO A 62 -17.59 8.42 9.05
CA PRO A 62 -18.04 7.11 9.53
C PRO A 62 -16.97 6.40 10.38
N ARG A 63 -15.69 6.61 10.08
CA ARG A 63 -14.57 6.04 10.84
C ARG A 63 -13.66 7.16 11.36
N PRO A 64 -14.04 7.84 12.45
CA PRO A 64 -13.26 8.94 12.98
C PRO A 64 -11.97 8.48 13.69
N GLN A 65 -11.76 7.17 13.90
CA GLN A 65 -10.56 6.58 14.54
C GLN A 65 -10.22 7.25 15.88
N MET A 66 -11.26 7.67 16.61
CA MET A 66 -11.14 8.44 17.86
C MET A 66 -10.33 9.75 17.74
N SER A 67 -10.16 10.29 16.52
CA SER A 67 -9.66 11.65 16.30
C SER A 67 -10.59 12.63 17.02
N GLN A 68 -10.06 13.36 18.00
CA GLN A 68 -10.85 14.31 18.79
C GLN A 68 -11.53 15.33 17.88
N PHE A 69 -10.83 15.82 16.86
CA PHE A 69 -11.38 16.73 15.86
C PHE A 69 -12.59 16.14 15.12
N LEU A 70 -12.46 14.91 14.59
CA LEU A 70 -13.53 14.27 13.81
C LEU A 70 -14.72 13.86 14.67
N CYS A 71 -14.48 13.32 15.87
CA CYS A 71 -15.52 12.97 16.81
C CYS A 71 -16.33 14.20 17.23
N LEU A 72 -15.65 15.29 17.61
CA LEU A 72 -16.33 16.55 17.95
C LEU A 72 -17.11 17.12 16.77
N ARG A 73 -16.60 16.99 15.54
CA ARG A 73 -17.33 17.39 14.33
C ARG A 73 -18.63 16.61 14.19
N ASN A 74 -18.59 15.28 14.28
CA ASN A 74 -19.79 14.43 14.20
C ASN A 74 -20.80 14.78 15.30
N ILE A 75 -20.36 14.91 16.56
CA ILE A 75 -21.23 15.29 17.69
C ILE A 75 -21.88 16.65 17.43
N ARG A 76 -21.13 17.63 16.93
CA ARG A 76 -21.69 18.96 16.59
C ARG A 76 -22.67 18.90 15.44
N THR A 77 -22.39 18.12 14.39
CA THR A 77 -23.34 17.89 13.29
C THR A 77 -24.65 17.33 13.82
N PHE A 78 -24.58 16.35 14.73
CA PHE A 78 -25.74 15.81 15.43
C PHE A 78 -26.49 16.89 16.23
N LEU A 79 -25.79 17.69 17.03
CA LEU A 79 -26.40 18.74 17.87
C LEU A 79 -27.09 19.83 17.01
N THR A 80 -26.46 20.24 15.91
CA THR A 80 -27.02 21.20 14.95
C THR A 80 -28.27 20.64 14.29
N ALA A 81 -28.23 19.39 13.81
CA ALA A 81 -29.39 18.74 13.22
C ALA A 81 -30.55 18.58 14.21
N CYS A 82 -30.26 18.30 15.49
CA CYS A 82 -31.26 18.28 16.56
C CYS A 82 -31.95 19.64 16.75
N ALA A 83 -31.19 20.74 16.72
CA ALA A 83 -31.75 22.08 16.85
C ALA A 83 -32.56 22.49 15.61
N ASP A 84 -32.02 22.27 14.42
CA ASP A 84 -32.56 22.81 13.17
C ASP A 84 -33.70 21.96 12.60
N LYS A 85 -33.59 20.62 12.66
CA LYS A 85 -34.59 19.70 12.05
C LYS A 85 -35.56 19.10 13.05
N PHE A 86 -35.13 18.89 14.30
CA PHE A 86 -35.97 18.31 15.36
C PHE A 86 -36.49 19.35 16.35
N GLY A 87 -36.16 20.64 16.17
CA GLY A 87 -36.71 21.75 16.96
C GLY A 87 -36.30 21.73 18.44
N LEU A 88 -35.21 21.04 18.79
CA LEU A 88 -34.76 20.94 20.16
C LEU A 88 -34.14 22.27 20.64
N PRO A 89 -34.60 22.85 21.76
CA PRO A 89 -34.06 24.11 22.23
C PRO A 89 -32.65 23.93 22.79
N LYS A 90 -31.75 24.89 22.49
CA LYS A 90 -30.31 24.83 22.84
C LYS A 90 -30.00 24.53 24.31
N HIS A 91 -30.87 24.93 25.25
CA HIS A 91 -30.69 24.67 26.68
C HIS A 91 -30.95 23.20 27.09
N ARG A 92 -31.56 22.39 26.22
CA ARG A 92 -31.75 20.94 26.44
C ARG A 92 -30.69 20.08 25.76
N LEU A 93 -29.85 20.69 24.92
CA LEU A 93 -28.75 20.03 24.25
C LEU A 93 -27.52 20.00 25.17
N PHE A 94 -26.78 18.90 25.14
CA PHE A 94 -25.50 18.77 25.83
C PHE A 94 -24.39 19.46 25.00
N GLY A 95 -23.30 19.85 25.66
CA GLY A 95 -22.10 20.34 24.98
C GLY A 95 -21.30 19.19 24.38
N ALA A 96 -20.62 19.41 23.26
CA ALA A 96 -19.88 18.34 22.58
C ALA A 96 -18.84 17.61 23.48
N PHE A 97 -18.25 18.33 24.45
CA PHE A 97 -17.31 17.79 25.43
C PHE A 97 -17.99 17.02 26.57
N ASP A 98 -19.28 17.23 26.82
CA ASP A 98 -20.05 16.46 27.81
C ASP A 98 -20.11 14.97 27.42
N LEU A 99 -20.05 14.69 26.10
CA LEU A 99 -20.01 13.36 25.53
C LEU A 99 -18.57 12.89 25.23
N PHE A 100 -17.79 13.68 24.49
CA PHE A 100 -16.47 13.23 24.02
C PHE A 100 -15.47 12.98 25.17
N ASP A 101 -15.42 13.91 26.13
CA ASP A 101 -14.61 13.82 27.35
C ASP A 101 -15.42 13.29 28.54
N VAL A 102 -16.66 12.84 28.30
CA VAL A 102 -17.59 12.29 29.29
C VAL A 102 -17.68 13.18 30.55
N GLN A 103 -17.60 14.52 30.38
CA GLN A 103 -17.60 15.47 31.51
C GLN A 103 -18.91 15.44 32.28
N ASP A 104 -20.02 15.15 31.57
CA ASP A 104 -21.36 15.06 32.14
C ASP A 104 -22.24 14.16 31.25
N PHE A 105 -21.99 12.84 31.33
CA PHE A 105 -22.79 11.86 30.57
C PHE A 105 -24.26 11.85 31.00
N GLY A 106 -24.57 12.30 32.21
CA GLY A 106 -25.93 12.51 32.69
C GLY A 106 -26.71 13.57 31.90
N LYS A 107 -26.03 14.58 31.31
CA LYS A 107 -26.64 15.52 30.35
C LYS A 107 -26.87 14.92 28.97
N VAL A 108 -25.96 14.05 28.52
CA VAL A 108 -26.17 13.22 27.32
C VAL A 108 -27.37 12.29 27.55
N GLY A 109 -27.58 11.92 28.82
CA GLY A 109 -28.79 11.38 29.46
C GLY A 109 -29.97 11.20 28.53
N CYS A 110 -30.01 10.01 27.96
CA CYS A 110 -30.97 9.53 26.98
C CYS A 110 -32.45 9.74 27.43
N GLY A 111 -32.73 9.85 28.74
CA GLY A 111 -34.06 10.19 29.28
C GLY A 111 -34.61 11.58 28.87
N ARG A 112 -33.75 12.51 28.42
CA ARG A 112 -34.17 13.79 27.81
C ARG A 112 -34.62 13.62 26.36
N TRP A 113 -34.09 12.61 25.67
CA TRP A 113 -34.24 12.36 24.23
C TRP A 113 -35.44 11.48 23.96
N GLY A 114 -35.61 10.43 24.76
CA GLY A 114 -36.71 9.47 24.64
C GLY A 114 -38.10 10.07 24.84
N ARG A 115 -38.23 11.21 25.55
CA ARG A 115 -39.49 11.98 25.66
C ARG A 115 -39.80 12.83 24.43
N VAL A 116 -38.80 13.22 23.64
CA VAL A 116 -38.98 14.11 22.46
C VAL A 116 -39.15 13.30 21.18
N TRP A 117 -38.46 12.16 21.05
CA TRP A 117 -38.51 11.31 19.86
C TRP A 117 -39.50 10.15 19.96
N GLY A 118 -40.37 10.19 20.97
CA GLY A 118 -41.43 9.22 21.20
C GLY A 118 -42.53 9.19 20.13
N GLN A 119 -42.58 10.13 19.18
CA GLN A 119 -43.47 10.07 18.01
C GLN A 119 -42.80 10.85 16.87
N PRO A 120 -42.42 10.22 15.74
CA PRO A 120 -43.25 9.31 14.93
C PRO A 120 -42.56 7.98 14.53
N GLY A 121 -43.29 6.86 14.60
CA GLY A 121 -42.79 5.52 14.19
C GLY A 121 -43.24 4.33 15.06
N GLY A 122 -44.09 4.55 16.06
CA GLY A 122 -44.65 3.47 16.90
C GLY A 122 -43.71 2.93 17.99
N ARG A 123 -42.60 3.62 18.28
CA ARG A 123 -41.65 3.21 19.32
C ARG A 123 -42.01 3.87 20.66
N SER A 124 -42.04 3.09 21.75
CA SER A 124 -42.39 3.61 23.07
C SER A 124 -41.32 4.59 23.58
N PRO A 125 -41.71 5.77 24.09
CA PRO A 125 -40.78 6.70 24.71
C PRO A 125 -40.20 6.12 26.01
N PHE A 126 -38.97 6.52 26.34
CA PHE A 126 -38.30 6.23 27.61
C PHE A 126 -37.85 7.56 28.25
N PRO A 127 -37.75 7.68 29.59
CA PRO A 127 -37.89 6.63 30.60
C PRO A 127 -39.36 6.31 30.94
N THR A 128 -39.66 5.04 31.25
CA THR A 128 -40.92 4.65 31.94
C THR A 128 -40.90 5.13 33.41
N GLU A 129 -42.06 5.36 34.03
CA GLU A 129 -42.18 6.07 35.32
C GLU A 129 -41.37 5.46 36.50
N ASP A 130 -40.90 4.21 36.39
CA ASP A 130 -40.12 3.48 37.41
C ASP A 130 -38.58 3.60 37.29
N CYS A 131 -38.05 4.81 37.03
CA CYS A 131 -36.60 5.01 36.87
C CYS A 131 -35.89 5.50 38.13
N VAL A 132 -34.82 4.82 38.50
CA VAL A 132 -33.85 5.28 39.51
C VAL A 132 -32.83 6.18 38.80
N GLY A 133 -32.84 7.47 39.13
CA GLY A 133 -31.83 8.43 38.67
C GLY A 133 -30.64 8.38 39.63
N ASP A 134 -29.59 7.67 39.22
CA ASP A 134 -28.41 7.49 40.05
C ASP A 134 -27.23 8.24 39.40
N ASP A 135 -27.12 9.53 39.72
CA ASP A 135 -26.13 10.43 39.14
C ASP A 135 -24.68 10.05 39.53
N GLU A 136 -24.52 9.23 40.58
CA GLU A 136 -23.22 8.69 41.03
C GLU A 136 -22.59 7.72 40.01
N ILE A 137 -23.40 7.03 39.19
CA ILE A 137 -22.92 6.05 38.20
C ILE A 137 -22.11 6.73 37.08
N TYR A 138 -22.33 8.03 36.84
CA TYR A 138 -21.58 8.80 35.85
C TYR A 138 -20.27 9.39 36.40
N SER A 139 -20.08 9.36 37.72
CA SER A 139 -18.86 9.84 38.37
C SER A 139 -17.70 8.86 38.13
N GLY A 140 -16.54 9.37 37.70
CA GLY A 140 -15.36 8.54 37.40
C GLY A 140 -15.24 8.04 35.95
N LEU A 141 -16.26 8.21 35.10
CA LEU A 141 -16.15 7.94 33.66
C LEU A 141 -15.02 8.75 33.01
N SER A 142 -14.87 10.02 33.45
CA SER A 142 -13.65 10.85 33.44
C SER A 142 -12.32 10.12 33.20
N ASP A 143 -12.04 9.20 34.10
CA ASP A 143 -10.72 8.61 34.28
C ASP A 143 -10.56 7.28 33.51
N LEU A 144 -11.68 6.67 33.07
CA LEU A 144 -11.72 5.44 32.26
C LEU A 144 -11.57 5.69 30.75
N ILE A 145 -11.60 6.95 30.32
CA ILE A 145 -11.61 7.37 28.91
C ILE A 145 -10.37 6.96 28.12
N ASP A 146 -9.21 6.95 28.79
CA ASP A 146 -7.94 6.75 28.12
C ASP A 146 -7.57 5.26 28.00
N ASP A 147 -8.28 4.37 28.72
CA ASP A 147 -8.08 2.92 28.80
C ASP A 147 -8.73 2.13 27.63
N THR A 148 -9.37 2.79 26.67
CA THR A 148 -9.94 2.10 25.49
C THR A 148 -8.84 1.54 24.59
N VAL A 149 -8.78 0.20 24.51
CA VAL A 149 -7.78 -0.56 23.73
C VAL A 149 -8.38 -1.32 22.54
N GLU A 150 -9.67 -1.19 22.24
CA GLU A 150 -10.30 -1.97 21.16
C GLU A 150 -11.03 -1.04 20.18
N ASP A 151 -10.52 -1.00 18.94
CA ASP A 151 -11.29 -0.58 17.77
C ASP A 151 -12.38 -1.65 17.56
N ASP A 152 -13.60 -1.37 18.02
CA ASP A 152 -14.74 -2.28 17.87
C ASP A 152 -15.26 -2.13 16.43
N ASP A 153 -14.51 -2.69 15.46
CA ASP A 153 -14.81 -2.61 14.02
C ASP A 153 -16.25 -3.07 13.70
N ASP A 154 -16.76 -4.04 14.48
CA ASP A 154 -18.12 -4.60 14.36
C ASP A 154 -19.24 -3.62 14.77
N LEU A 155 -18.91 -2.48 15.40
CA LEU A 155 -19.90 -1.50 15.89
C LEU A 155 -20.61 -0.77 14.75
N TYR A 156 -19.96 -0.59 13.60
CA TYR A 156 -20.45 0.26 12.49
C TYR A 156 -21.02 -0.52 11.31
N ASP A 157 -21.09 -1.84 11.38
CA ASP A 157 -21.62 -2.71 10.31
C ASP A 157 -23.05 -2.33 9.90
N CYS A 158 -23.88 -1.86 10.85
CA CYS A 158 -25.24 -1.39 10.57
C CYS A 158 -25.31 -0.01 9.88
N VAL A 159 -24.24 0.79 9.97
CA VAL A 159 -24.17 2.14 9.37
C VAL A 159 -23.67 2.07 7.92
N GLU A 160 -22.78 1.13 7.60
CA GLU A 160 -22.24 0.95 6.24
C GLU A 160 -23.24 0.29 5.27
N ALA A 161 -24.16 -0.54 5.78
CA ALA A 161 -25.14 -1.27 4.95
C ALA A 161 -26.22 -0.38 4.29
N GLU A 162 -26.50 0.83 4.80
CA GLU A 162 -27.54 1.72 4.25
C GLU A 162 -27.02 2.69 3.17
N GLY A 163 -25.71 2.72 2.91
CA GLY A 163 -25.08 3.61 1.92
C GLY A 163 -24.71 2.94 0.59
N ASP A 164 -25.03 1.65 0.44
CA ASP A 164 -24.60 0.82 -0.70
C ASP A 164 -25.69 0.68 -1.77
N ASP A 165 -26.29 1.81 -2.18
CA ASP A 165 -27.23 1.87 -3.31
C ASP A 165 -26.60 1.34 -4.62
N GLY A 166 -25.26 1.24 -4.66
CA GLY A 166 -24.51 0.74 -5.81
C GLY A 166 -24.64 -0.78 -5.98
N ASP A 167 -24.47 -1.58 -4.92
CA ASP A 167 -24.42 -3.05 -5.04
C ASP A 167 -25.74 -3.65 -5.54
N ASP A 168 -26.88 -3.05 -5.17
CA ASP A 168 -28.20 -3.43 -5.71
C ASP A 168 -28.28 -3.27 -7.24
N ILE A 169 -27.61 -2.25 -7.82
CA ILE A 169 -27.62 -1.97 -9.27
C ILE A 169 -26.76 -2.99 -10.02
N TYR A 170 -25.58 -3.33 -9.51
CA TYR A 170 -24.70 -4.30 -10.14
C TYR A 170 -25.34 -5.69 -10.19
N GLU A 171 -25.92 -6.14 -9.08
CA GLU A 171 -26.61 -7.44 -9.02
C GLU A 171 -27.81 -7.48 -9.99
N ASP A 172 -28.56 -6.38 -10.12
CA ASP A 172 -29.66 -6.24 -11.06
C ASP A 172 -29.21 -6.36 -12.54
N LEU A 173 -28.07 -5.74 -12.92
CA LEU A 173 -27.51 -5.86 -14.27
C LEU A 173 -26.95 -7.27 -14.53
N MET A 174 -26.23 -7.82 -13.55
CA MET A 174 -25.47 -9.07 -13.73
C MET A 174 -26.30 -10.32 -13.49
N ARG A 175 -27.54 -10.20 -13.01
CA ARG A 175 -28.45 -11.32 -12.71
C ARG A 175 -28.51 -12.37 -13.83
N VAL A 176 -27.90 -13.52 -13.60
CA VAL A 176 -27.86 -14.63 -14.55
C VAL A 176 -29.10 -15.53 -14.34
N GLU A 177 -29.65 -16.10 -15.41
CA GLU A 177 -30.67 -17.15 -15.28
C GLU A 177 -30.03 -18.41 -14.68
N VAL A 178 -30.66 -18.97 -13.64
CA VAL A 178 -30.15 -20.15 -12.94
C VAL A 178 -30.10 -21.33 -13.93
N PRO A 179 -28.92 -21.95 -14.16
CA PRO A 179 -28.84 -23.09 -15.06
C PRO A 179 -29.63 -24.29 -14.49
N PRO A 180 -30.31 -25.09 -15.33
CA PRO A 180 -30.99 -26.29 -14.89
C PRO A 180 -29.99 -27.36 -14.38
N VAL A 181 -30.50 -28.23 -13.51
CA VAL A 181 -29.81 -29.20 -12.63
C VAL A 181 -28.82 -30.15 -13.33
N GLU A 182 -27.78 -30.57 -12.58
CA GLU A 182 -26.68 -31.52 -12.87
C GLU A 182 -25.55 -31.04 -13.81
N VAL A 183 -24.81 -30.02 -13.38
CA VAL A 183 -23.53 -29.61 -14.02
C VAL A 183 -22.42 -29.60 -12.96
N ASP A 184 -21.20 -30.00 -13.35
CA ASP A 184 -20.00 -29.90 -12.53
C ASP A 184 -19.86 -28.46 -11.98
N ARG A 185 -19.67 -28.33 -10.66
CA ARG A 185 -19.57 -27.02 -9.96
C ARG A 185 -18.52 -26.12 -10.60
N ARG A 186 -17.42 -26.69 -11.10
CA ARG A 186 -16.37 -25.94 -11.81
C ARG A 186 -16.86 -25.33 -13.11
N GLN A 187 -17.69 -26.05 -13.87
CA GLN A 187 -18.23 -25.59 -15.13
C GLN A 187 -19.31 -24.53 -14.93
N CYS A 188 -20.12 -24.63 -13.87
CA CYS A 188 -21.05 -23.55 -13.48
C CYS A 188 -20.30 -22.24 -13.18
N CYS A 189 -19.24 -22.28 -12.37
CA CYS A 189 -18.44 -21.09 -12.04
C CYS A 189 -17.79 -20.46 -13.29
N LEU A 190 -17.29 -21.27 -14.22
CA LEU A 190 -16.74 -20.78 -15.50
C LEU A 190 -17.81 -20.17 -16.41
N GLN A 191 -19.02 -20.76 -16.44
CA GLN A 191 -20.15 -20.21 -17.19
C GLN A 191 -20.64 -18.90 -16.60
N GLU A 192 -20.73 -18.79 -15.27
CA GLU A 192 -21.06 -17.58 -14.55
C GLU A 192 -20.05 -16.47 -14.84
N LEU A 193 -18.75 -16.78 -14.76
CA LEU A 193 -17.69 -15.82 -15.11
C LEU A 193 -17.85 -15.30 -16.53
N ARG A 194 -18.11 -16.19 -17.51
CA ARG A 194 -18.33 -15.80 -18.91
C ARG A 194 -19.59 -14.94 -19.07
N GLN A 195 -20.74 -15.37 -18.56
CA GLN A 195 -22.02 -14.69 -18.74
C GLN A 195 -22.02 -13.30 -18.10
N THR A 196 -21.46 -13.18 -16.89
CA THR A 196 -21.32 -11.88 -16.24
C THR A 196 -20.30 -10.99 -16.95
N GLU A 197 -19.27 -11.57 -17.57
CA GLU A 197 -18.30 -10.81 -18.37
C GLU A 197 -18.88 -10.30 -19.70
N GLU A 198 -19.74 -11.08 -20.35
CA GLU A 198 -20.47 -10.69 -21.56
C GLU A 198 -21.35 -9.47 -21.27
N LYS A 199 -22.19 -9.57 -20.25
CA LYS A 199 -23.05 -8.46 -19.81
C LYS A 199 -22.26 -7.22 -19.39
N TYR A 200 -21.14 -7.41 -18.71
CA TYR A 200 -20.27 -6.29 -18.32
C TYR A 200 -19.65 -5.59 -19.53
N THR A 201 -19.13 -6.36 -20.50
CA THR A 201 -18.57 -5.80 -21.73
C THR A 201 -19.63 -5.07 -22.55
N GLU A 202 -20.84 -5.62 -22.64
CA GLU A 202 -22.00 -4.95 -23.28
C GLU A 202 -22.38 -3.65 -22.57
N THR A 203 -22.31 -3.63 -21.24
CA THR A 203 -22.56 -2.41 -20.44
C THR A 203 -21.52 -1.33 -20.74
N LEU A 204 -20.23 -1.69 -20.77
CA LEU A 204 -19.16 -0.77 -21.15
C LEU A 204 -19.33 -0.24 -22.58
N GLU A 205 -19.72 -1.11 -23.52
CA GLU A 205 -20.01 -0.74 -24.90
C GLU A 205 -21.21 0.20 -25.01
N SER A 206 -22.24 -0.03 -24.20
CA SER A 206 -23.41 0.83 -24.08
C SER A 206 -23.04 2.22 -23.58
N ILE A 207 -22.18 2.33 -22.55
CA ILE A 207 -21.64 3.61 -22.07
C ILE A 207 -20.92 4.36 -23.20
N CYS A 208 -20.01 3.68 -23.92
CA CYS A 208 -19.25 4.29 -25.00
C CYS A 208 -20.14 4.71 -26.20
N THR A 209 -21.12 3.89 -26.57
CA THR A 209 -21.91 4.09 -27.78
C THR A 209 -23.07 5.05 -27.56
N HIS A 210 -23.79 4.91 -26.44
CA HIS A 210 -25.02 5.66 -26.18
C HIS A 210 -24.80 6.90 -25.32
N PHE A 211 -23.70 7.02 -24.57
CA PHE A 211 -23.41 8.21 -23.77
C PHE A 211 -22.20 8.98 -24.29
N LEU A 212 -21.01 8.37 -24.35
CA LEU A 212 -19.77 9.06 -24.71
C LEU A 212 -19.83 9.67 -26.13
N ARG A 213 -20.24 8.89 -27.15
CA ARG A 213 -20.33 9.39 -28.54
C ARG A 213 -21.35 10.52 -28.71
N PRO A 214 -22.58 10.45 -28.18
CA PRO A 214 -23.52 11.58 -28.25
C PRO A 214 -23.04 12.79 -27.48
N LEU A 215 -22.48 12.62 -26.28
CA LEU A 215 -22.03 13.72 -25.43
C LEU A 215 -20.78 14.43 -25.96
N ARG A 216 -19.99 13.80 -26.84
CA ARG A 216 -18.87 14.45 -27.55
C ARG A 216 -19.24 15.73 -28.29
N HIS A 217 -20.50 15.88 -28.69
CA HIS A 217 -20.99 17.08 -29.40
C HIS A 217 -21.51 18.18 -28.45
N PHE A 218 -21.67 17.86 -27.16
CA PHE A 218 -22.26 18.75 -26.14
C PHE A 218 -21.25 19.19 -25.07
N LEU A 219 -20.23 18.37 -24.80
CA LEU A 219 -19.24 18.59 -23.76
C LEU A 219 -17.87 18.93 -24.36
N GLN A 220 -17.09 19.73 -23.62
CA GLN A 220 -15.70 20.00 -23.99
C GLN A 220 -14.83 18.74 -23.83
N PRO A 221 -13.71 18.61 -24.57
CA PRO A 221 -12.80 17.46 -24.44
C PRO A 221 -12.33 17.20 -23.00
N GLN A 222 -12.05 18.26 -22.24
CA GLN A 222 -11.63 18.17 -20.83
C GLN A 222 -12.75 17.63 -19.91
N ASP A 223 -14.00 17.98 -20.20
CA ASP A 223 -15.16 17.46 -19.46
C ASP A 223 -15.41 15.98 -19.78
N LEU A 224 -15.16 15.58 -21.03
CA LEU A 224 -15.29 14.17 -21.43
C LEU A 224 -14.19 13.32 -20.80
N GLU A 225 -12.94 13.80 -20.79
CA GLU A 225 -11.82 13.12 -20.12
C GLU A 225 -12.06 13.01 -18.61
N SER A 226 -12.58 14.06 -17.97
CA SER A 226 -12.86 14.03 -16.52
C SER A 226 -14.06 13.16 -16.13
N VAL A 227 -15.10 13.08 -16.97
CA VAL A 227 -16.30 12.25 -16.69
C VAL A 227 -16.09 10.78 -17.06
N PHE A 228 -15.44 10.48 -18.19
CA PHE A 228 -15.29 9.12 -18.70
C PHE A 228 -13.93 8.48 -18.43
N ILE A 229 -12.95 9.26 -17.93
CA ILE A 229 -11.64 8.81 -17.47
C ILE A 229 -10.92 7.97 -18.53
N ASN A 230 -10.89 6.65 -18.37
CA ASN A 230 -10.29 5.68 -19.28
C ASN A 230 -11.24 4.53 -19.63
N ILE A 231 -12.56 4.79 -19.67
CA ILE A 231 -13.59 3.78 -19.96
C ILE A 231 -13.39 3.08 -21.32
N GLU A 232 -12.89 3.79 -22.34
CA GLU A 232 -12.60 3.21 -23.66
C GLU A 232 -11.44 2.19 -23.59
N GLU A 233 -10.43 2.45 -22.74
CA GLU A 233 -9.32 1.52 -22.51
C GLU A 233 -9.78 0.29 -21.73
N LEU A 234 -10.66 0.48 -20.74
CA LEU A 234 -11.30 -0.63 -20.02
C LEU A 234 -12.12 -1.49 -20.99
N LEU A 235 -12.94 -0.90 -21.86
CA LEU A 235 -13.70 -1.65 -22.86
C LEU A 235 -12.78 -2.46 -23.78
N GLN A 236 -11.64 -1.91 -24.21
CA GLN A 236 -10.68 -2.63 -25.02
C GLN A 236 -10.07 -3.82 -24.27
N LEU A 237 -9.69 -3.63 -23.00
CA LEU A 237 -9.19 -4.70 -22.13
C LEU A 237 -10.22 -5.83 -21.99
N HIS A 238 -11.47 -5.49 -21.67
CA HIS A 238 -12.52 -6.48 -21.42
C HIS A 238 -12.96 -7.22 -22.69
N ARG A 239 -12.92 -6.57 -23.86
CA ARG A 239 -13.13 -7.26 -25.14
C ARG A 239 -12.06 -8.32 -25.42
N LEU A 240 -10.79 -8.00 -25.14
CA LEU A 240 -9.69 -8.96 -25.29
C LEU A 240 -9.86 -10.12 -24.31
N PHE A 241 -10.12 -9.81 -23.04
CA PHE A 241 -10.34 -10.80 -21.99
C PHE A 241 -11.53 -11.73 -22.28
N LEU A 242 -12.66 -11.17 -22.74
CA LEU A 242 -13.83 -11.96 -23.14
C LEU A 242 -13.54 -12.87 -24.34
N GLY A 243 -12.72 -12.40 -25.30
CA GLY A 243 -12.24 -13.21 -26.41
C GLY A 243 -11.44 -14.43 -25.95
N GLU A 244 -10.53 -14.23 -24.99
CA GLU A 244 -9.74 -15.32 -24.37
C GLU A 244 -10.63 -16.30 -23.59
N LEU A 245 -11.60 -15.80 -22.80
CA LEU A 245 -12.57 -16.64 -22.08
C LEU A 245 -13.43 -17.49 -23.02
N ARG A 246 -13.91 -16.91 -24.13
CA ARG A 246 -14.68 -17.64 -25.15
C ARG A 246 -13.83 -18.70 -25.83
N GLY A 247 -12.56 -18.39 -26.15
CA GLY A 247 -11.61 -19.34 -26.75
C GLY A 247 -11.31 -20.53 -25.83
N ALA A 248 -11.16 -20.29 -24.53
CA ALA A 248 -10.89 -21.33 -23.55
C ALA A 248 -12.08 -22.29 -23.32
N LEU A 249 -13.31 -21.81 -23.49
CA LEU A 249 -14.54 -22.59 -23.31
C LEU A 249 -15.06 -23.21 -24.62
N GLY A 250 -14.61 -22.73 -25.78
CA GLY A 250 -15.09 -23.15 -27.11
C GLY A 250 -14.31 -24.29 -27.80
N GLY A 251 -13.23 -24.79 -27.20
CA GLY A 251 -12.37 -25.83 -27.79
C GLY A 251 -13.00 -27.24 -27.78
N GLY A 252 -13.87 -27.52 -28.75
CA GLY A 252 -14.40 -28.86 -29.01
C GLY A 252 -13.41 -29.76 -29.77
N ARG A 253 -13.17 -30.97 -29.22
CA ARG A 253 -12.48 -32.16 -29.79
C ARG A 253 -10.94 -32.11 -29.87
N GLY A 254 -10.30 -32.55 -28.79
CA GLY A 254 -8.90 -32.99 -28.78
C GLY A 254 -8.18 -32.55 -27.50
N GLY A 255 -7.81 -33.51 -26.65
CA GLY A 255 -7.34 -33.27 -25.29
C GLY A 255 -6.23 -32.24 -25.13
N ALA A 256 -6.54 -31.16 -24.41
CA ALA A 256 -5.69 -30.51 -23.42
C ALA A 256 -6.58 -29.56 -22.59
N ARG A 257 -6.75 -29.84 -21.29
CA ARG A 257 -7.48 -29.00 -20.33
C ARG A 257 -6.72 -27.68 -20.08
N ALA A 258 -6.76 -26.75 -21.02
CA ALA A 258 -6.20 -25.42 -20.82
C ALA A 258 -7.28 -24.49 -20.23
N ALA A 259 -7.13 -24.13 -18.96
CA ALA A 259 -7.74 -22.92 -18.42
C ALA A 259 -7.50 -21.73 -19.35
N PRO A 260 -8.39 -20.72 -19.36
CA PRO A 260 -8.15 -19.50 -20.09
C PRO A 260 -6.73 -19.00 -19.80
N PRO A 261 -5.92 -18.72 -20.82
CA PRO A 261 -4.69 -17.99 -20.61
C PRO A 261 -5.13 -16.63 -20.06
N LEU A 262 -5.12 -16.48 -18.74
CA LEU A 262 -5.35 -15.20 -18.08
C LEU A 262 -4.11 -14.30 -18.27
N LEU A 263 -3.62 -14.22 -19.50
CA LEU A 263 -2.45 -13.45 -19.91
C LEU A 263 -2.75 -11.94 -19.79
N GLY A 264 -4.02 -11.54 -19.93
CA GLY A 264 -4.46 -10.17 -19.60
C GLY A 264 -4.30 -9.75 -18.13
N LEU A 265 -3.97 -10.68 -17.21
CA LEU A 265 -3.67 -10.39 -15.80
C LEU A 265 -2.18 -10.19 -15.52
N GLN A 266 -1.29 -10.64 -16.40
CA GLN A 266 0.12 -10.29 -16.30
C GLN A 266 0.27 -8.93 -16.97
N GLY A 267 0.63 -7.92 -16.18
CA GLY A 267 0.86 -6.56 -16.67
C GLY A 267 2.01 -6.50 -17.67
N GLU A 268 1.77 -6.93 -18.91
CA GLU A 268 2.61 -6.58 -20.04
C GLU A 268 2.51 -5.07 -20.20
N VAL A 269 3.56 -4.39 -19.73
CA VAL A 269 3.80 -2.97 -19.99
C VAL A 269 3.73 -2.79 -21.50
N ARG A 270 2.74 -2.03 -22.00
CA ARG A 270 2.69 -1.63 -23.41
C ARG A 270 4.02 -0.93 -23.74
N ASP A 271 4.55 -1.17 -24.94
CA ASP A 271 5.67 -0.39 -25.50
C ASP A 271 5.33 1.10 -25.38
N GLY A 272 5.88 1.78 -24.37
CA GLY A 272 5.43 3.11 -23.93
C GLY A 272 5.38 3.34 -22.42
N GLY A 273 5.54 2.30 -21.58
CA GLY A 273 5.76 2.49 -20.13
C GLY A 273 4.51 2.74 -19.28
N GLY A 274 3.31 2.48 -19.80
CA GLY A 274 2.05 2.59 -19.05
C GLY A 274 1.63 1.28 -18.35
N PRO A 275 0.74 1.34 -17.34
CA PRO A 275 0.17 0.16 -16.69
C PRO A 275 -0.63 -0.69 -17.69
N GLY A 276 -0.24 -1.95 -17.86
CA GLY A 276 -0.93 -2.93 -18.71
C GLY A 276 -1.93 -3.79 -17.93
N GLY A 277 -2.92 -4.35 -18.63
CA GLY A 277 -3.91 -5.26 -18.05
C GLY A 277 -4.90 -4.58 -17.11
N PHE A 278 -5.33 -5.28 -16.07
CA PHE A 278 -6.31 -4.79 -15.09
C PHE A 278 -5.80 -3.65 -14.19
N LEU A 279 -4.52 -3.30 -14.26
CA LEU A 279 -3.98 -2.13 -13.53
C LEU A 279 -4.57 -0.80 -14.00
N LEU A 280 -5.19 -0.77 -15.20
CA LEU A 280 -5.96 0.37 -15.72
C LEU A 280 -7.12 0.79 -14.79
N TYR A 281 -7.63 -0.12 -13.97
CA TYR A 281 -8.66 0.18 -12.97
C TYR A 281 -8.16 1.10 -11.85
N GLY A 282 -6.85 1.17 -11.58
CA GLY A 282 -6.30 2.09 -10.57
C GLY A 282 -6.60 3.56 -10.89
N ARG A 283 -6.42 3.95 -12.17
CA ARG A 283 -6.81 5.27 -12.67
C ARG A 283 -8.32 5.50 -12.61
N TYR A 284 -9.11 4.50 -12.99
CA TYR A 284 -10.57 4.62 -12.99
C TYR A 284 -11.11 4.82 -11.58
N CYS A 285 -10.74 3.94 -10.64
CA CYS A 285 -11.25 3.95 -9.27
C CYS A 285 -10.79 5.19 -8.50
N SER A 286 -9.63 5.77 -8.81
CA SER A 286 -9.19 7.03 -8.20
C SER A 286 -9.96 8.26 -8.63
N GLN A 287 -10.56 8.25 -9.82
CA GLN A 287 -11.19 9.43 -10.41
C GLN A 287 -12.72 9.33 -10.47
N VAL A 288 -13.31 8.13 -10.33
CA VAL A 288 -14.76 7.89 -10.51
C VAL A 288 -15.65 8.76 -9.59
N GLU A 289 -15.27 8.96 -8.33
CA GLU A 289 -16.03 9.87 -7.43
C GLU A 289 -16.00 11.32 -7.90
N ALA A 290 -14.86 11.78 -8.44
CA ALA A 290 -14.71 13.13 -8.97
C ALA A 290 -15.47 13.28 -10.30
N ALA A 291 -15.44 12.25 -11.14
CA ALA A 291 -16.21 12.16 -12.37
C ALA A 291 -17.73 12.27 -12.11
N ALA A 292 -18.24 11.53 -11.12
CA ALA A 292 -19.65 11.61 -10.71
C ALA A 292 -20.03 13.02 -10.24
N ARG A 293 -19.21 13.68 -9.41
CA ARG A 293 -19.45 15.07 -8.99
C ARG A 293 -19.39 16.05 -10.16
N ARG A 294 -18.47 15.86 -11.11
CA ARG A 294 -18.39 16.68 -12.31
C ARG A 294 -19.61 16.49 -13.19
N LEU A 295 -20.10 15.25 -13.35
CA LEU A 295 -21.33 14.95 -14.06
C LEU A 295 -22.54 15.63 -13.41
N ASP A 296 -22.65 15.60 -12.08
CA ASP A 296 -23.71 16.31 -11.35
C ASP A 296 -23.68 17.82 -11.63
N GLN A 297 -22.49 18.44 -11.60
CA GLN A 297 -22.31 19.86 -11.92
C GLN A 297 -22.71 20.18 -13.37
N LEU A 298 -22.31 19.35 -14.33
CA LEU A 298 -22.67 19.52 -15.74
C LEU A 298 -24.18 19.31 -15.98
N SER A 299 -24.82 18.43 -15.21
CA SER A 299 -26.26 18.18 -15.26
C SER A 299 -27.12 19.33 -14.72
N ALA A 300 -26.50 20.35 -14.11
CA ALA A 300 -27.19 21.60 -13.78
C ALA A 300 -27.66 22.36 -15.04
N GLY A 301 -26.96 22.19 -16.17
CA GLY A 301 -27.37 22.70 -17.47
C GLY A 301 -28.56 21.91 -18.04
N THR A 302 -29.63 22.61 -18.42
CA THR A 302 -30.87 22.01 -18.95
C THR A 302 -30.63 21.12 -20.17
N ASP A 303 -29.76 21.56 -21.09
CA ASP A 303 -29.52 20.88 -22.36
C ASP A 303 -28.78 19.54 -22.15
N ILE A 304 -27.75 19.56 -21.30
CA ILE A 304 -26.97 18.37 -20.93
C ILE A 304 -27.86 17.39 -20.17
N ARG A 305 -28.69 17.87 -19.25
CA ARG A 305 -29.62 17.02 -18.48
C ARG A 305 -30.63 16.31 -19.38
N MET A 306 -31.25 17.03 -20.31
CA MET A 306 -32.18 16.42 -21.28
C MET A 306 -31.45 15.40 -22.16
N LYS A 307 -30.22 15.72 -22.60
CA LYS A 307 -29.43 14.77 -23.40
C LYS A 307 -29.07 13.51 -22.63
N LEU A 308 -28.70 13.63 -21.36
CA LEU A 308 -28.43 12.48 -20.48
C LEU A 308 -29.67 11.59 -20.31
N GLN A 309 -30.86 12.17 -20.16
CA GLN A 309 -32.13 11.42 -20.12
C GLN A 309 -32.43 10.72 -21.44
N GLU A 310 -32.23 11.38 -22.59
CA GLU A 310 -32.38 10.77 -23.92
C GLU A 310 -31.41 9.58 -24.11
N CYS A 311 -30.15 9.75 -23.70
CA CYS A 311 -29.14 8.69 -23.78
C CYS A 311 -29.49 7.51 -22.87
N SER A 312 -29.97 7.76 -21.64
CA SER A 312 -30.44 6.72 -20.73
C SER A 312 -31.65 5.97 -21.29
N GLN A 313 -32.61 6.68 -21.89
CA GLN A 313 -33.76 6.05 -22.55
C GLN A 313 -33.34 5.13 -23.71
N ARG A 314 -32.35 5.55 -24.51
CA ARG A 314 -31.84 4.75 -25.65
C ARG A 314 -31.00 3.56 -25.22
N ALA A 315 -30.27 3.66 -24.10
CA ALA A 315 -29.35 2.64 -23.65
C ALA A 315 -30.04 1.51 -22.86
N ASN A 316 -31.00 1.86 -21.99
CA ASN A 316 -31.59 0.92 -21.03
C ASN A 316 -33.04 1.24 -20.66
N ASN A 317 -33.77 1.95 -21.53
CA ASN A 317 -35.15 2.40 -21.32
C ASN A 317 -35.34 3.29 -20.07
N GLY A 318 -34.30 4.00 -19.64
CA GLY A 318 -34.37 4.90 -18.49
C GLY A 318 -34.21 4.20 -17.14
N ARG A 319 -33.81 2.93 -17.13
CA ARG A 319 -33.67 2.13 -15.90
C ARG A 319 -32.43 2.54 -15.09
N PHE A 320 -31.34 2.92 -15.75
CA PHE A 320 -30.09 3.33 -15.09
C PHE A 320 -29.55 4.63 -15.67
N SER A 321 -29.13 5.55 -14.80
CA SER A 321 -28.51 6.80 -15.22
C SER A 321 -27.03 6.62 -15.57
N LEU A 322 -26.42 7.59 -16.25
CA LEU A 322 -24.98 7.55 -16.53
C LEU A 322 -24.16 7.51 -15.24
N ARG A 323 -24.61 8.19 -14.18
CA ARG A 323 -23.95 8.20 -12.88
C ARG A 323 -23.87 6.78 -12.30
N ASP A 324 -24.96 6.03 -12.38
CA ASP A 324 -25.03 4.65 -11.87
C ASP A 324 -24.12 3.73 -12.68
N LEU A 325 -24.16 3.86 -14.02
CA LEU A 325 -23.36 3.05 -14.92
C LEU A 325 -21.84 3.29 -14.76
N LEU A 326 -21.42 4.48 -14.35
CA LEU A 326 -20.00 4.78 -14.06
C LEU A 326 -19.51 4.11 -12.75
N MET A 327 -20.39 3.65 -11.88
CA MET A 327 -19.99 2.90 -10.67
C MET A 327 -19.77 1.41 -10.95
N VAL A 328 -20.43 0.85 -11.97
CA VAL A 328 -20.38 -0.58 -12.32
C VAL A 328 -18.94 -1.12 -12.51
N PRO A 329 -17.99 -0.42 -13.15
CA PRO A 329 -16.62 -0.92 -13.28
C PRO A 329 -15.90 -1.13 -11.95
N MET A 330 -16.11 -0.21 -10.98
CA MET A 330 -15.55 -0.32 -9.64
C MET A 330 -16.13 -1.52 -8.88
N GLN A 331 -17.38 -1.89 -9.14
CA GLN A 331 -18.01 -3.05 -8.52
C GLN A 331 -17.56 -4.34 -9.18
N ARG A 332 -17.49 -4.37 -10.52
CA ARG A 332 -17.06 -5.54 -11.28
C ARG A 332 -15.66 -6.01 -10.86
N VAL A 333 -14.73 -5.07 -10.68
CA VAL A 333 -13.35 -5.40 -10.31
C VAL A 333 -13.26 -6.10 -8.95
N LEU A 334 -14.16 -5.78 -8.01
CA LEU A 334 -14.25 -6.40 -6.69
C LEU A 334 -14.89 -7.80 -6.72
N LYS A 335 -15.61 -8.18 -7.79
CA LYS A 335 -16.22 -9.52 -7.87
C LYS A 335 -15.26 -10.56 -8.45
N TYR A 336 -14.21 -10.17 -9.19
CA TYR A 336 -13.25 -11.12 -9.79
C TYR A 336 -12.53 -11.99 -8.76
N HIS A 337 -12.10 -11.42 -7.63
CA HIS A 337 -11.39 -12.23 -6.62
C HIS A 337 -12.30 -13.26 -5.95
N LEU A 338 -13.61 -13.01 -5.84
CA LEU A 338 -14.58 -13.96 -5.30
C LEU A 338 -14.78 -15.15 -6.26
N LEU A 339 -14.99 -14.84 -7.55
CA LEU A 339 -15.17 -15.85 -8.61
C LEU A 339 -13.91 -16.70 -8.79
N LEU A 340 -12.74 -16.08 -8.83
CA LEU A 340 -11.46 -16.80 -8.93
C LEU A 340 -11.17 -17.63 -7.68
N GLN A 341 -11.55 -17.17 -6.48
CA GLN A 341 -11.37 -17.93 -5.25
C GLN A 341 -12.16 -19.24 -5.26
N GLU A 342 -13.41 -19.23 -5.72
CA GLU A 342 -14.17 -20.47 -5.91
C GLU A 342 -13.59 -21.35 -7.01
N LEU A 343 -13.18 -20.77 -8.15
CA LEU A 343 -12.56 -21.53 -9.24
C LEU A 343 -11.26 -22.23 -8.82
N VAL A 344 -10.43 -21.59 -7.99
CA VAL A 344 -9.21 -22.18 -7.41
C VAL A 344 -9.52 -23.38 -6.50
N LYS A 345 -10.60 -23.31 -5.71
CA LYS A 345 -11.03 -24.41 -4.83
C LYS A 345 -11.52 -25.63 -5.64
N LEU A 346 -12.22 -25.37 -6.75
CA LEU A 346 -12.84 -26.38 -7.59
C LEU A 346 -11.88 -26.99 -8.63
N THR A 347 -10.66 -26.46 -8.76
CA THR A 347 -9.68 -26.92 -9.76
C THR A 347 -8.76 -28.01 -9.18
N PRO A 348 -8.81 -29.25 -9.71
CA PRO A 348 -8.00 -30.37 -9.20
C PRO A 348 -6.55 -30.33 -9.71
N ASP A 349 -6.30 -29.74 -10.88
CA ASP A 349 -4.96 -29.72 -11.49
C ASP A 349 -4.02 -28.73 -10.75
N PRO A 350 -2.85 -29.17 -10.25
CA PRO A 350 -1.94 -28.31 -9.50
C PRO A 350 -1.37 -27.13 -10.30
N SER A 351 -1.04 -27.34 -11.59
CA SER A 351 -0.42 -26.32 -12.45
C SER A 351 -1.40 -25.22 -12.85
N GLU A 352 -2.65 -25.62 -13.09
CA GLU A 352 -3.77 -24.72 -13.34
C GLU A 352 -4.11 -23.93 -12.08
N ARG A 353 -4.15 -24.61 -10.92
CA ARG A 353 -4.42 -23.98 -9.63
C ARG A 353 -3.36 -22.93 -9.27
N GLU A 354 -2.10 -23.14 -9.62
CA GLU A 354 -1.03 -22.16 -9.42
C GLU A 354 -1.20 -20.92 -10.30
N ARG A 355 -1.56 -21.10 -11.59
CA ARG A 355 -1.88 -19.98 -12.47
C ARG A 355 -3.11 -19.18 -12.00
N LEU A 356 -4.16 -19.87 -11.57
CA LEU A 356 -5.37 -19.25 -11.02
C LEU A 356 -5.11 -18.53 -9.69
N ARG A 357 -4.16 -19.02 -8.87
CA ARG A 357 -3.73 -18.31 -7.65
C ARG A 357 -2.99 -17.03 -7.97
N ALA A 358 -2.08 -17.04 -8.94
CA ALA A 358 -1.41 -15.81 -9.38
C ALA A 358 -2.42 -14.76 -9.89
N ALA A 359 -3.43 -15.21 -10.65
CA ALA A 359 -4.55 -14.38 -11.09
C ALA A 359 -5.38 -13.84 -9.91
N LEU A 360 -5.71 -14.69 -8.94
CA LEU A 360 -6.45 -14.31 -7.73
C LEU A 360 -5.69 -13.27 -6.91
N ASP A 361 -4.38 -13.45 -6.73
CA ASP A 361 -3.53 -12.53 -5.99
C ASP A 361 -3.47 -11.16 -6.69
N ALA A 362 -3.36 -11.12 -8.03
CA ALA A 362 -3.43 -9.88 -8.79
C ALA A 362 -4.78 -9.16 -8.64
N MET A 363 -5.91 -9.89 -8.65
CA MET A 363 -7.24 -9.31 -8.43
C MET A 363 -7.45 -8.83 -6.99
N ARG A 364 -6.89 -9.53 -6.01
CA ARG A 364 -6.88 -9.08 -4.60
C ARG A 364 -6.06 -7.81 -4.42
N ASP A 365 -4.90 -7.73 -5.06
CA ASP A 365 -4.06 -6.53 -5.04
C ASP A 365 -4.77 -5.33 -5.66
N LEU A 366 -5.55 -5.55 -6.72
CA LEU A 366 -6.37 -4.50 -7.33
C LEU A 366 -7.52 -4.06 -6.42
N ALA A 367 -8.23 -5.00 -5.79
CA ALA A 367 -9.26 -4.69 -4.78
C ALA A 367 -8.68 -3.89 -3.61
N GLN A 368 -7.49 -4.26 -3.13
CA GLN A 368 -6.77 -3.47 -2.12
C GLN A 368 -6.42 -2.07 -2.63
N CYS A 369 -6.03 -1.91 -3.89
CA CYS A 369 -5.76 -0.60 -4.48
C CYS A 369 -7.01 0.30 -4.43
N VAL A 370 -8.19 -0.24 -4.77
CA VAL A 370 -9.47 0.48 -4.67
C VAL A 370 -9.75 0.91 -3.23
N ASN A 371 -9.53 0.03 -2.25
CA ASN A 371 -9.70 0.35 -0.84
C ASN A 371 -8.74 1.45 -0.37
N GLU A 372 -7.46 1.41 -0.78
CA GLU A 372 -6.50 2.47 -0.45
C GLU A 372 -6.86 3.80 -1.10
N VAL A 373 -7.36 3.78 -2.34
CA VAL A 373 -7.84 4.99 -3.02
C VAL A 373 -9.00 5.63 -2.25
N LYS A 374 -9.98 4.84 -1.80
CA LYS A 374 -11.09 5.32 -0.98
C LYS A 374 -10.57 5.91 0.34
N ARG A 375 -9.65 5.21 1.02
CA ARG A 375 -9.03 5.65 2.27
C ARG A 375 -8.23 6.96 2.11
N ASP A 376 -7.47 7.09 1.03
CA ASP A 376 -6.72 8.31 0.73
C ASP A 376 -7.65 9.48 0.42
N ASN A 377 -8.75 9.25 -0.31
CA ASN A 377 -9.78 10.27 -0.55
C ASN A 377 -10.44 10.73 0.75
N GLU A 378 -10.77 9.81 1.67
CA GLU A 378 -11.26 10.15 3.01
C GLU A 378 -10.22 10.93 3.82
N THR A 379 -8.96 10.52 3.76
CA THR A 379 -7.83 11.22 4.41
C THR A 379 -7.68 12.65 3.89
N LEU A 380 -7.77 12.86 2.57
CA LEU A 380 -7.71 14.19 1.96
C LEU A 380 -8.93 15.05 2.35
N LYS A 381 -10.13 14.46 2.44
CA LYS A 381 -11.33 15.14 2.98
C LYS A 381 -11.12 15.55 4.44
N GLN A 382 -10.53 14.69 5.27
CA GLN A 382 -10.17 15.01 6.67
C GLN A 382 -9.16 16.16 6.73
N LEU A 383 -8.07 16.11 5.96
CA LEU A 383 -7.06 17.16 5.90
C LEU A 383 -7.65 18.51 5.46
N THR A 384 -8.54 18.50 4.47
CA THR A 384 -9.24 19.71 4.00
C THR A 384 -10.11 20.29 5.12
N SER A 385 -10.85 19.43 5.84
CA SER A 385 -11.66 19.85 6.99
C SER A 385 -10.81 20.45 8.10
N MET A 386 -9.65 19.86 8.41
CA MET A 386 -8.71 20.40 9.40
C MET A 386 -8.18 21.75 8.95
N GLN A 387 -7.79 21.88 7.67
CA GLN A 387 -7.23 23.11 7.11
C GLN A 387 -8.23 24.27 7.14
N LEU A 388 -9.52 24.03 6.92
CA LEU A 388 -10.56 25.06 6.99
C LEU A 388 -10.74 25.62 8.42
N CYS A 389 -10.49 24.81 9.45
CA CYS A 389 -10.56 25.23 10.85
C CYS A 389 -9.25 25.80 11.39
N LEU A 390 -8.15 25.69 10.63
CA LEU A 390 -6.80 26.13 11.02
C LEU A 390 -6.45 27.49 10.40
N HIS A 391 -6.35 28.51 11.24
CA HIS A 391 -5.90 29.84 10.86
C HIS A 391 -4.38 30.00 11.02
N ASN A 392 -3.79 30.92 10.24
CA ASN A 392 -2.36 31.21 10.19
C ASN A 392 -1.48 30.06 9.68
N MET A 393 -2.01 29.20 8.79
CA MET A 393 -1.22 28.19 8.07
C MET A 393 -0.92 28.64 6.64
N PRO A 394 0.34 28.92 6.28
CA PRO A 394 0.70 29.39 4.93
C PRO A 394 0.81 28.26 3.90
N GLN A 395 0.90 27.00 4.35
CA GLN A 395 1.09 25.82 3.51
C GLN A 395 -0.08 24.85 3.63
N SER A 396 -0.32 24.07 2.57
CA SER A 396 -1.35 23.02 2.57
C SER A 396 -0.97 21.87 3.49
N LEU A 397 -1.90 21.40 4.32
CA LEU A 397 -1.67 20.29 5.25
C LEU A 397 -1.28 18.99 4.53
N ALA A 398 -1.77 18.81 3.30
CA ALA A 398 -1.42 17.65 2.46
C ALA A 398 0.09 17.54 2.19
N GLN A 399 0.86 18.62 2.31
CA GLN A 399 2.32 18.55 2.15
C GLN A 399 3.00 17.82 3.32
N PHE A 400 2.38 17.79 4.49
CA PHE A 400 2.95 17.17 5.70
C PHE A 400 2.59 15.68 5.86
N GLY A 401 1.88 15.09 4.90
CA GLY A 401 1.53 13.66 4.92
C GLY A 401 0.18 13.36 5.57
N ARG A 402 0.01 12.12 6.03
CA ARG A 402 -1.23 11.65 6.65
C ARG A 402 -1.31 12.12 8.11
N PRO A 403 -2.52 12.48 8.61
CA PRO A 403 -2.72 12.74 10.02
C PRO A 403 -2.52 11.46 10.85
N LYS A 404 -1.96 11.60 12.05
CA LYS A 404 -1.65 10.50 12.97
C LYS A 404 -2.51 10.53 14.22
N ILE A 405 -2.49 11.68 14.89
CA ILE A 405 -3.25 11.93 16.10
C ILE A 405 -3.41 13.42 16.28
N ASP A 406 -4.50 13.82 16.89
CA ASP A 406 -4.75 15.20 17.27
C ASP A 406 -5.38 15.25 18.66
N GLY A 407 -5.11 16.31 19.40
CA GLY A 407 -5.67 16.46 20.74
C GLY A 407 -5.01 17.51 21.63
N GLU A 408 -5.55 17.63 22.84
CA GLU A 408 -5.08 18.56 23.86
C GLU A 408 -3.77 18.10 24.52
N LEU A 409 -2.81 19.01 24.61
CA LEU A 409 -1.52 18.76 25.25
C LEU A 409 -0.95 20.06 25.85
N LYS A 410 -0.06 19.95 26.83
CA LYS A 410 0.68 21.12 27.32
C LYS A 410 2.08 21.12 26.73
N VAL A 411 2.53 22.25 26.20
CA VAL A 411 3.87 22.40 25.62
C VAL A 411 4.70 23.35 26.47
N CYS A 412 5.96 22.98 26.67
CA CYS A 412 7.03 23.86 27.12
C CYS A 412 8.07 23.94 26.00
N SER A 413 8.56 25.14 25.68
CA SER A 413 9.62 25.33 24.68
C SER A 413 10.88 25.86 25.36
N SER A 414 12.03 25.72 24.69
CA SER A 414 13.29 26.31 25.14
C SER A 414 13.20 27.82 25.41
N GLU A 415 12.33 28.54 24.69
CA GLU A 415 12.06 29.96 24.88
C GLU A 415 11.04 30.25 26.01
N ARG A 416 10.09 29.34 26.22
CA ARG A 416 9.01 29.49 27.21
C ARG A 416 8.98 28.29 28.14
N ARG A 417 9.63 28.47 29.30
CA ARG A 417 9.71 27.46 30.36
C ARG A 417 8.38 27.15 31.08
N SER A 418 7.31 27.90 30.81
CA SER A 418 5.99 27.66 31.40
C SER A 418 5.17 26.69 30.54
N LYS A 419 4.47 25.77 31.20
CA LYS A 419 3.54 24.83 30.55
C LYS A 419 2.36 25.60 29.97
N ALA A 420 2.24 25.60 28.64
CA ALA A 420 1.16 26.29 27.95
C ALA A 420 0.15 25.30 27.38
N ASP A 421 -1.15 25.53 27.64
CA ASP A 421 -2.24 24.71 27.09
C ASP A 421 -2.34 24.92 25.58
N ARG A 422 -2.22 23.83 24.81
CA ARG A 422 -2.21 23.82 23.35
C ARG A 422 -3.00 22.64 22.81
N TYR A 423 -3.27 22.70 21.52
CA TYR A 423 -3.83 21.61 20.75
C TYR A 423 -2.79 21.21 19.69
N GLY A 424 -2.44 19.92 19.63
CA GLY A 424 -1.51 19.41 18.63
C GLY A 424 -2.24 18.71 17.50
N PHE A 425 -1.79 18.92 16.27
CA PHE A 425 -2.07 18.04 15.14
C PHE A 425 -0.77 17.38 14.70
N LEU A 426 -0.66 16.06 14.85
CA LEU A 426 0.49 15.29 14.39
C LEU A 426 0.20 14.73 13.00
N LEU A 427 1.07 15.04 12.04
CA LEU A 427 1.12 14.47 10.70
C LEU A 427 2.44 13.75 10.48
N ASP A 428 2.57 12.96 9.41
CA ASP A 428 3.81 12.21 9.11
C ASP A 428 5.08 13.07 9.18
N LYS A 429 5.05 14.30 8.66
CA LYS A 429 6.24 15.18 8.56
C LYS A 429 6.26 16.34 9.55
N ALA A 430 5.15 16.65 10.23
CA ALA A 430 5.08 17.83 11.07
C ALA A 430 4.14 17.68 12.27
N LEU A 431 4.49 18.35 13.37
CA LEU A 431 3.59 18.62 14.49
C LEU A 431 3.17 20.09 14.44
N ILE A 432 1.87 20.33 14.30
CA ILE A 432 1.29 21.67 14.29
C ILE A 432 0.78 21.97 15.70
N ILE A 433 1.36 22.98 16.35
CA ILE A 433 0.98 23.42 17.69
C ILE A 433 0.04 24.60 17.57
N CYS A 434 -1.19 24.43 18.04
CA CYS A 434 -2.26 25.41 17.90
C CYS A 434 -2.75 25.92 19.26
N LYS A 435 -3.31 27.13 19.25
CA LYS A 435 -4.16 27.64 20.34
C LYS A 435 -5.62 27.51 19.91
N ARG A 436 -6.42 26.75 20.66
CA ARG A 436 -7.87 26.62 20.41
C ARG A 436 -8.59 27.92 20.78
N ARG A 437 -9.53 28.34 19.92
CA ARG A 437 -10.47 29.45 20.14
C ARG A 437 -11.88 29.01 19.74
N GLY A 438 -12.59 28.34 20.65
CA GLY A 438 -13.88 27.71 20.32
C GLY A 438 -13.67 26.58 19.32
N ASP A 439 -14.25 26.73 18.12
CA ASP A 439 -14.20 25.73 17.04
C ASP A 439 -13.06 25.98 16.03
N ALA A 440 -12.38 27.12 16.15
CA ALA A 440 -11.23 27.47 15.33
C ALA A 440 -9.91 27.20 16.05
N TYR A 441 -8.89 26.85 15.29
CA TYR A 441 -7.53 26.57 15.76
C TYR A 441 -6.58 27.61 15.17
N GLU A 442 -5.84 28.32 16.01
CA GLU A 442 -4.85 29.29 15.56
C GLU A 442 -3.46 28.65 15.63
N ALA A 443 -2.81 28.42 14.48
CA ALA A 443 -1.45 27.89 14.44
C ALA A 443 -0.49 28.85 15.15
N LYS A 444 0.29 28.31 16.09
CA LYS A 444 1.31 29.05 16.85
C LYS A 444 2.71 28.62 16.44
N ASP A 445 2.89 27.35 16.15
CA ASP A 445 4.18 26.81 15.74
C ASP A 445 3.97 25.59 14.83
N VAL A 446 4.92 25.33 13.94
CA VAL A 446 4.94 24.18 13.04
C VAL A 446 6.30 23.52 13.16
N VAL A 447 6.33 22.37 13.83
CA VAL A 447 7.56 21.65 14.11
C VAL A 447 7.78 20.60 13.03
N ASP A 448 8.82 20.79 12.21
CA ASP A 448 9.23 19.81 11.20
C ASP A 448 9.91 18.60 11.83
N LEU A 449 9.32 17.42 11.67
CA LEU A 449 9.83 16.19 12.28
C LEU A 449 11.09 15.65 11.60
N GLN A 450 11.43 16.10 10.39
CA GLN A 450 12.68 15.67 9.72
C GLN A 450 13.92 16.18 10.44
N SER A 451 13.81 17.33 11.11
CA SER A 451 14.89 18.01 11.82
C SER A 451 14.85 17.80 13.35
N HIS A 452 13.97 16.92 13.84
CA HIS A 452 13.80 16.68 15.27
C HIS A 452 13.92 15.19 15.63
N GLN A 453 14.47 14.91 16.81
CA GLN A 453 14.57 13.57 17.39
C GLN A 453 13.71 13.45 18.65
N LEU A 454 13.07 12.30 18.79
CA LEU A 454 12.25 11.94 19.93
C LEU A 454 13.14 11.39 21.05
N ARG A 455 12.95 11.88 22.27
CA ARG A 455 13.65 11.38 23.46
C ARG A 455 12.67 11.16 24.59
N ASP A 456 12.43 9.91 24.94
CA ASP A 456 11.65 9.59 26.13
C ASP A 456 12.51 9.76 27.38
N SER A 457 12.08 10.66 28.27
CA SER A 457 12.65 10.74 29.61
C SER A 457 11.90 9.73 30.46
N GLY A 458 12.45 8.53 30.61
CA GLY A 458 11.89 7.44 31.42
C GLY A 458 11.72 7.74 32.94
N LEU A 459 11.89 9.00 33.35
CA LEU A 459 11.76 9.52 34.70
C LEU A 459 10.52 10.44 34.78
N GLY A 460 9.34 9.92 34.44
CA GLY A 460 8.10 10.51 34.94
C GLY A 460 8.01 10.25 36.46
N PRO A 461 7.44 11.16 37.28
CA PRO A 461 7.26 10.90 38.70
C PRO A 461 6.54 9.56 38.90
N ARG A 462 6.89 8.82 39.97
CA ARG A 462 6.14 7.63 40.43
C ARG A 462 4.68 7.95 40.83
N ASP A 463 4.27 9.21 40.74
CA ASP A 463 2.95 9.71 41.09
C ASP A 463 2.06 9.79 39.85
N GLY A 464 0.88 9.18 39.91
CA GLY A 464 -0.20 9.32 38.92
C GLY A 464 -0.84 10.73 38.88
N LYS A 465 -0.02 11.79 38.93
CA LYS A 465 -0.48 13.18 38.85
C LYS A 465 -0.77 13.56 37.41
N LYS A 466 -1.97 14.08 37.15
CA LYS A 466 -2.39 14.58 35.83
C LYS A 466 -1.37 15.61 35.30
N TRP A 467 -1.04 15.57 34.01
CA TRP A 467 -0.09 16.50 33.34
C TRP A 467 1.38 16.38 33.77
N SER A 468 1.79 15.22 34.29
CA SER A 468 3.17 14.91 34.66
C SER A 468 3.90 14.00 33.66
N HIS A 469 3.16 13.34 32.77
CA HIS A 469 3.71 12.42 31.78
C HIS A 469 4.26 13.19 30.58
N THR A 470 5.56 13.05 30.28
CA THR A 470 6.21 13.83 29.23
C THR A 470 7.25 13.05 28.42
N PHE A 471 7.53 13.54 27.21
CA PHE A 471 8.71 13.23 26.41
C PHE A 471 9.19 14.49 25.68
N LEU A 472 10.43 14.47 25.19
CA LEU A 472 11.09 15.60 24.56
C LEU A 472 11.19 15.40 23.05
N LEU A 473 11.04 16.50 22.32
CA LEU A 473 11.32 16.62 20.89
C LEU A 473 12.46 17.63 20.72
N ILE A 474 13.64 17.15 20.34
CA ILE A 474 14.88 17.93 20.33
C ILE A 474 15.34 18.13 18.89
N SER A 475 15.57 19.37 18.47
CA SER A 475 16.14 19.65 17.15
C SER A 475 17.54 19.04 17.02
N THR A 476 17.83 18.41 15.88
CA THR A 476 19.16 17.86 15.57
C THR A 476 20.23 18.94 15.49
N ALA A 477 19.86 20.19 15.22
CA ALA A 477 20.74 21.35 15.25
C ALA A 477 20.96 21.90 16.67
N GLY A 478 20.24 21.38 17.68
CA GLY A 478 20.37 21.79 19.09
C GLY A 478 19.77 23.16 19.43
N LEU A 479 19.09 23.82 18.49
CA LEU A 479 18.61 25.20 18.64
C LEU A 479 17.26 25.31 19.34
N GLN A 480 16.36 24.33 19.13
CA GLN A 480 14.99 24.37 19.62
C GLN A 480 14.57 23.01 20.17
N GLY A 481 13.94 23.01 21.34
CA GLY A 481 13.44 21.80 21.99
C GLY A 481 12.05 22.03 22.57
N TYR A 482 11.20 21.02 22.43
CA TYR A 482 9.85 21.00 22.97
C TYR A 482 9.72 19.87 23.99
N GLU A 483 9.09 20.17 25.11
CA GLU A 483 8.69 19.19 26.10
C GLU A 483 7.15 19.12 26.09
N LEU A 484 6.61 17.96 25.72
CA LEU A 484 5.18 17.73 25.57
C LEU A 484 4.65 17.00 26.81
N PHE A 485 3.63 17.54 27.46
CA PHE A 485 3.02 16.96 28.65
C PHE A 485 1.60 16.50 28.37
N PHE A 486 1.26 15.32 28.87
CA PHE A 486 -0.01 14.65 28.67
C PHE A 486 -0.74 14.41 29.99
N LYS A 487 -2.07 14.41 29.93
CA LYS A 487 -2.95 14.25 31.10
C LYS A 487 -2.72 12.90 31.79
N THR A 488 -2.62 11.83 31.03
CA THR A 488 -2.49 10.44 31.51
C THR A 488 -1.29 9.74 30.86
N ARG A 489 -0.90 8.59 31.41
CA ARG A 489 0.22 7.79 30.90
C ARG A 489 -0.15 7.14 29.57
N GLU A 490 -1.40 6.77 29.42
CA GLU A 490 -2.01 6.12 28.27
C GLU A 490 -2.02 7.09 27.08
N LEU A 491 -2.40 8.35 27.28
CA LEU A 491 -2.27 9.39 26.26
C LEU A 491 -0.82 9.63 25.87
N LYS A 492 0.12 9.71 26.83
CA LYS A 492 1.55 9.81 26.52
C LYS A 492 1.99 8.65 25.62
N LYS A 493 1.61 7.42 25.96
CA LYS A 493 1.96 6.21 25.20
C LYS A 493 1.39 6.26 23.78
N LYS A 494 0.09 6.57 23.63
CA LYS A 494 -0.58 6.74 22.33
C LYS A 494 0.14 7.78 21.46
N TRP A 495 0.41 8.97 22.00
CA TRP A 495 1.14 10.00 21.26
C TRP A 495 2.55 9.55 20.88
N LEU A 496 3.30 8.93 21.80
CA LEU A 496 4.66 8.44 21.56
C LEU A 496 4.70 7.42 20.40
N GLU A 497 3.81 6.43 20.41
CA GLU A 497 3.68 5.43 19.33
C GLU A 497 3.39 6.09 17.99
N GLN A 498 2.52 7.11 17.97
CA GLN A 498 2.21 7.86 16.73
C GLN A 498 3.39 8.70 16.22
N PHE A 499 4.21 9.27 17.11
CA PHE A 499 5.47 9.93 16.74
C PHE A 499 6.47 8.92 16.15
N GLU A 500 6.61 7.74 16.76
CA GLU A 500 7.48 6.67 16.25
C GLU A 500 7.02 6.19 14.86
N MET A 501 5.71 6.05 14.64
CA MET A 501 5.15 5.71 13.33
C MET A 501 5.42 6.81 12.29
N ALA A 502 5.26 8.09 12.64
CA ALA A 502 5.56 9.22 11.77
C ALA A 502 7.05 9.26 11.39
N LEU A 503 7.96 9.14 12.37
CA LEU A 503 9.40 9.10 12.14
C LEU A 503 9.84 7.88 11.31
N SER A 504 9.23 6.72 11.54
CA SER A 504 9.44 5.51 10.73
C SER A 504 8.97 5.71 9.28
N ASN A 505 7.99 6.57 9.03
CA ASN A 505 7.57 6.91 7.68
C ASN A 505 8.54 7.88 7.01
N ILE A 506 9.06 8.87 7.73
CA ILE A 506 10.08 9.79 7.18
C ILE A 506 11.39 9.03 6.90
N PHE A 507 11.83 8.21 7.86
CA PHE A 507 13.08 7.48 7.83
C PHE A 507 12.82 5.97 7.92
N PRO A 508 12.33 5.35 6.83
CA PRO A 508 12.07 3.91 6.82
C PRO A 508 13.37 3.11 6.89
N GLU A 509 13.26 1.86 7.35
CA GLU A 509 14.36 0.90 7.27
C GLU A 509 14.83 0.76 5.81
N HIS A 510 16.14 0.78 5.59
CA HIS A 510 16.77 0.72 4.26
C HIS A 510 16.56 1.94 3.33
N ALA A 511 16.15 3.11 3.85
CA ALA A 511 16.01 4.33 3.04
C ALA A 511 17.28 4.74 2.26
N LEU A 512 18.45 4.49 2.86
CA LEU A 512 19.78 4.81 2.32
C LEU A 512 20.57 3.56 1.87
N ALA A 513 19.91 2.40 1.80
CA ALA A 513 20.57 1.16 1.38
C ALA A 513 21.02 1.23 -0.08
N ASP A 514 22.12 0.54 -0.39
CA ASP A 514 22.65 0.36 -1.75
C ASP A 514 22.83 1.67 -2.55
N GLY A 515 23.09 2.77 -1.84
CA GLY A 515 23.34 4.11 -2.40
C GLY A 515 22.08 4.87 -2.82
N HIS A 516 20.88 4.40 -2.48
CA HIS A 516 19.63 5.12 -2.70
C HIS A 516 19.43 6.25 -1.67
N ASP A 517 18.48 7.15 -1.97
CA ASP A 517 17.98 8.17 -1.05
C ASP A 517 16.47 8.24 -1.20
N PHE A 518 15.77 7.32 -0.52
CA PHE A 518 14.32 7.19 -0.61
C PHE A 518 13.60 8.20 0.29
N GLN A 519 12.70 8.97 -0.31
CA GLN A 519 11.84 9.92 0.40
C GLN A 519 10.37 9.63 0.12
N MET A 520 9.51 9.91 1.12
CA MET A 520 8.06 9.81 0.95
C MET A 520 7.60 10.69 -0.22
N PHE A 521 6.86 10.09 -1.15
CA PHE A 521 6.45 10.75 -2.38
C PHE A 521 5.01 10.38 -2.77
N SER A 522 4.27 11.37 -3.28
CA SER A 522 2.95 11.19 -3.87
C SER A 522 3.11 11.12 -5.38
N PHE A 523 2.73 9.99 -5.98
CA PHE A 523 2.75 9.78 -7.42
C PHE A 523 1.42 10.21 -8.02
N GLU A 524 1.44 11.09 -9.02
CA GLU A 524 0.23 11.51 -9.74
C GLU A 524 -0.25 10.42 -10.71
N ASP A 525 0.70 9.72 -11.34
CA ASP A 525 0.44 8.63 -12.27
C ASP A 525 0.46 7.26 -11.58
N THR A 526 -0.31 6.33 -12.15
CA THR A 526 -0.32 4.92 -11.73
C THR A 526 1.09 4.33 -11.86
N THR A 527 1.72 4.04 -10.72
CA THR A 527 3.14 3.67 -10.65
C THR A 527 3.32 2.31 -9.99
N SER A 528 4.15 1.45 -10.59
CA SER A 528 4.50 0.13 -10.01
C SER A 528 5.81 0.19 -9.24
N CYS A 529 5.91 -0.58 -8.16
CA CYS A 529 7.13 -0.70 -7.38
C CYS A 529 8.21 -1.45 -8.17
N ARG A 530 9.43 -0.91 -8.18
CA ARG A 530 10.56 -1.52 -8.90
C ARG A 530 11.04 -2.85 -8.31
N ALA A 531 10.80 -3.13 -7.03
CA ALA A 531 11.22 -4.37 -6.39
C ALA A 531 10.22 -5.52 -6.62
N CYS A 532 8.94 -5.30 -6.31
CA CYS A 532 7.91 -6.35 -6.38
C CYS A 532 7.04 -6.31 -7.62
N GLN A 533 7.16 -5.27 -8.46
CA GLN A 533 6.33 -5.01 -9.66
C GLN A 533 4.84 -4.80 -9.38
N MET A 534 4.41 -4.79 -8.12
CA MET A 534 3.04 -4.48 -7.72
C MET A 534 2.81 -2.96 -7.69
N LEU A 535 1.55 -2.54 -7.85
CA LEU A 535 1.17 -1.13 -7.81
C LEU A 535 1.48 -0.49 -6.46
N LEU A 536 1.96 0.76 -6.51
CA LEU A 536 1.88 1.66 -5.38
C LEU A 536 0.41 2.07 -5.20
N ARG A 537 -0.22 1.52 -4.15
CA ARG A 537 -1.66 1.63 -3.91
C ARG A 537 -2.02 3.02 -3.37
N GLY A 538 -3.17 3.55 -3.78
CA GLY A 538 -3.68 4.84 -3.31
C GLY A 538 -3.39 6.04 -4.22
N THR A 539 -3.78 7.22 -3.78
CA THR A 539 -3.63 8.51 -4.50
C THR A 539 -2.74 9.51 -3.76
N PHE A 540 -2.39 9.22 -2.51
CA PHE A 540 -1.68 10.17 -1.65
C PHE A 540 -0.57 9.46 -0.88
N TYR A 541 0.69 9.90 -1.02
CA TYR A 541 1.86 9.27 -0.37
C TYR A 541 1.85 7.73 -0.44
N GLN A 542 1.73 7.19 -1.66
CA GLN A 542 1.60 5.75 -1.90
C GLN A 542 2.88 4.96 -1.55
N GLY A 543 4.02 5.64 -1.49
CA GLY A 543 5.30 5.01 -1.20
C GLY A 543 6.47 5.99 -1.24
N TYR A 544 7.60 5.48 -1.70
CA TYR A 544 8.87 6.18 -1.68
C TYR A 544 9.45 6.33 -3.07
N ARG A 545 10.16 7.44 -3.29
CA ARG A 545 10.92 7.71 -4.50
C ARG A 545 12.36 8.00 -4.15
N CYS A 546 13.28 7.34 -4.83
CA CYS A 546 14.70 7.65 -4.69
C CYS A 546 15.02 8.99 -5.38
N ASN A 547 15.63 9.95 -4.67
CA ASN A 547 16.01 11.24 -5.25
C ASN A 547 17.07 11.12 -6.34
N ARG A 548 17.93 10.10 -6.24
CA ARG A 548 19.05 9.87 -7.16
C ARG A 548 18.62 9.18 -8.45
N CYS A 549 17.97 8.02 -8.35
CA CYS A 549 17.59 7.21 -9.52
C CYS A 549 16.10 7.31 -9.90
N ARG A 550 15.30 8.11 -9.17
CA ARG A 550 13.85 8.27 -9.33
C ARG A 550 13.03 6.98 -9.22
N ALA A 551 13.63 5.89 -8.74
CA ALA A 551 12.95 4.60 -8.62
C ALA A 551 11.81 4.65 -7.58
N PRO A 552 10.60 4.17 -7.93
CA PRO A 552 9.47 4.02 -7.02
C PRO A 552 9.54 2.70 -6.23
N ALA A 553 9.19 2.72 -4.95
CA ALA A 553 9.12 1.52 -4.11
C ALA A 553 8.13 1.63 -2.93
N HIS A 554 7.58 0.49 -2.49
CA HIS A 554 6.85 0.41 -1.22
C HIS A 554 7.82 0.50 -0.02
N LYS A 555 7.30 0.84 1.16
CA LYS A 555 8.07 0.89 2.42
C LYS A 555 8.81 -0.42 2.71
N GLU A 556 8.11 -1.54 2.56
CA GLU A 556 8.62 -2.91 2.76
C GLU A 556 9.46 -3.47 1.60
N CYS A 557 9.60 -2.69 0.52
CA CYS A 557 10.34 -3.09 -0.66
C CYS A 557 11.74 -2.45 -0.74
N LEU A 558 12.04 -1.47 0.13
CA LEU A 558 13.29 -0.71 0.08
C LEU A 558 14.53 -1.60 0.21
N GLY A 559 14.52 -2.58 1.12
CA GLY A 559 15.63 -3.53 1.29
C GLY A 559 15.78 -4.59 0.18
N ARG A 560 14.85 -4.66 -0.77
CA ARG A 560 14.90 -5.56 -1.94
C ARG A 560 15.35 -4.83 -3.21
N MET A 561 15.69 -3.55 -3.11
CA MET A 561 16.14 -2.74 -4.23
C MET A 561 17.61 -3.03 -4.56
N GLY A 562 17.92 -3.25 -5.84
CA GLY A 562 19.31 -3.36 -6.29
C GLY A 562 20.05 -2.01 -6.21
N ILE A 563 21.33 -1.98 -6.60
CA ILE A 563 22.20 -0.80 -6.48
C ILE A 563 21.65 0.43 -7.22
N CYS A 564 21.67 1.58 -6.55
CA CYS A 564 21.22 2.84 -7.11
C CYS A 564 21.98 3.21 -8.39
N GLY A 565 21.24 3.56 -9.45
CA GLY A 565 21.82 4.00 -10.73
C GLY A 565 22.17 2.87 -11.70
N MET A 566 22.19 1.61 -11.27
CA MET A 566 22.22 0.48 -12.22
C MET A 566 20.82 0.30 -12.83
N LYS A 567 20.74 0.25 -14.17
CA LYS A 567 19.57 -0.34 -14.85
C LYS A 567 19.59 -1.82 -14.48
N CYS A 568 18.61 -2.29 -13.69
CA CYS A 568 18.48 -3.71 -13.41
C CYS A 568 18.13 -4.40 -14.73
N GLN A 569 19.04 -5.21 -15.26
CA GLN A 569 18.69 -6.22 -16.24
C GLN A 569 17.69 -7.18 -15.59
N ARG A 570 16.57 -7.43 -16.27
CA ARG A 570 15.50 -8.31 -15.80
C ARG A 570 16.06 -9.73 -15.52
N PRO A 571 15.66 -10.41 -14.45
CA PRO A 571 15.87 -11.85 -14.34
C PRO A 571 14.85 -12.54 -15.25
N GLY A 572 15.32 -13.16 -16.34
CA GLY A 572 14.55 -14.12 -17.14
C GLY A 572 13.66 -13.53 -18.23
N HIS A 573 14.21 -13.28 -19.41
CA HIS A 573 13.61 -13.69 -20.69
C HIS A 573 14.70 -13.65 -21.77
N ASP A 574 15.11 -14.82 -22.24
CA ASP A 574 15.89 -14.94 -23.48
C ASP A 574 15.02 -14.45 -24.64
N SER A 575 15.26 -13.25 -25.13
CA SER A 575 14.78 -12.79 -26.44
C SER A 575 15.74 -11.74 -26.98
N LYS A 576 16.39 -12.11 -28.09
CA LYS A 576 17.42 -11.38 -28.81
C LYS A 576 16.93 -10.00 -29.24
N GLY A 577 17.62 -8.96 -28.78
CA GLY A 577 17.53 -7.58 -29.27
C GLY A 577 18.77 -6.84 -28.80
N ALA A 578 19.79 -6.75 -29.66
CA ALA A 578 21.05 -6.12 -29.35
C ALA A 578 20.88 -4.60 -29.24
N ASP A 579 21.11 -4.06 -28.04
CA ASP A 579 21.57 -2.68 -27.87
C ASP A 579 22.76 -2.70 -26.90
N LEU A 580 23.89 -3.19 -27.43
CA LEU A 580 25.19 -3.07 -26.80
C LEU A 580 25.59 -1.60 -26.94
N GLY A 581 25.56 -0.84 -25.85
CA GLY A 581 26.21 0.47 -25.80
C GLY A 581 27.63 0.34 -26.35
N LEU A 582 27.97 1.20 -27.31
CA LEU A 582 29.22 1.14 -28.04
C LEU A 582 30.43 1.17 -27.09
N PRO A 583 31.50 0.42 -27.39
CA PRO A 583 32.66 0.33 -26.51
C PRO A 583 33.32 1.71 -26.34
N LYS A 584 33.52 2.10 -25.06
CA LYS A 584 34.16 3.36 -24.69
C LYS A 584 35.67 3.21 -24.65
N MET A 585 36.36 4.12 -25.32
CA MET A 585 37.82 4.20 -25.39
C MET A 585 38.27 5.53 -24.80
N GLU A 586 39.43 5.56 -24.16
CA GLU A 586 40.10 6.77 -23.69
C GLU A 586 41.24 7.11 -24.66
N ALA A 587 41.32 8.36 -25.11
CA ALA A 587 42.43 8.85 -25.90
C ALA A 587 43.72 8.80 -25.07
N SER A 588 44.66 7.96 -25.49
CA SER A 588 45.96 7.81 -24.86
C SER A 588 47.03 8.71 -25.49
N GLN A 589 46.80 9.15 -26.73
CA GLN A 589 47.70 10.01 -27.50
C GLN A 589 46.93 11.17 -28.12
N HIS A 590 47.62 12.30 -28.30
CA HIS A 590 47.06 13.45 -29.01
C HIS A 590 47.04 13.18 -30.51
N TYR A 591 45.90 13.45 -31.17
CA TYR A 591 45.75 13.34 -32.62
C TYR A 591 45.04 14.58 -33.17
N SER A 592 45.74 15.35 -33.99
CA SER A 592 45.25 16.62 -34.57
C SER A 592 44.58 16.47 -35.94
N GLY A 593 44.43 15.24 -36.44
CA GLY A 593 43.98 14.96 -37.81
C GLY A 593 45.10 14.63 -38.80
N VAL A 594 46.33 14.39 -38.32
CA VAL A 594 47.51 14.05 -39.15
C VAL A 594 48.17 12.77 -38.61
N PRO A 595 48.47 11.75 -39.45
CA PRO A 595 48.12 11.66 -40.87
C PRO A 595 46.60 11.65 -41.08
N PRO A 596 46.07 12.09 -42.23
CA PRO A 596 44.64 12.00 -42.51
C PRO A 596 44.20 10.53 -42.70
N PRO A 597 42.91 10.21 -42.47
CA PRO A 597 42.38 8.86 -42.69
C PRO A 597 42.62 8.41 -44.15
N PRO A 598 43.04 7.16 -44.39
CA PRO A 598 43.30 6.65 -45.74
C PRO A 598 42.01 6.35 -46.51
N GLY A 599 41.89 6.87 -47.73
CA GLY A 599 40.66 6.80 -48.54
C GLY A 599 39.62 7.85 -48.10
N ASN A 600 38.67 8.20 -48.95
CA ASN A 600 37.63 9.22 -48.66
C ASN A 600 36.59 8.76 -47.59
N VAL A 601 37.04 8.19 -46.47
CA VAL A 601 36.18 7.55 -45.45
C VAL A 601 35.51 8.54 -44.51
N GLY A 602 36.00 9.78 -44.44
CA GLY A 602 35.36 10.87 -43.68
C GLY A 602 36.34 11.82 -43.00
N PRO A 603 35.83 12.84 -42.26
CA PRO A 603 36.67 13.81 -41.57
C PRO A 603 37.42 13.19 -40.38
N PRO A 604 38.65 13.66 -40.07
CA PRO A 604 39.40 13.20 -38.91
C PRO A 604 38.75 13.70 -37.61
N LEU A 605 38.66 12.82 -36.59
CA LEU A 605 38.27 13.20 -35.23
C LEU A 605 39.51 13.63 -34.46
N ARG A 606 39.53 14.87 -33.97
CA ARG A 606 40.65 15.36 -33.16
C ARG A 606 40.53 14.81 -31.74
N LEU A 607 41.63 14.27 -31.20
CA LEU A 607 41.69 13.67 -29.87
C LEU A 607 42.74 14.35 -29.01
N SER A 608 42.37 14.72 -27.79
CA SER A 608 43.29 15.13 -26.73
C SER A 608 43.45 14.00 -25.71
N PRO A 609 44.63 13.80 -25.11
CA PRO A 609 44.83 12.77 -24.09
C PRO A 609 43.83 12.91 -22.93
N GLY A 610 43.11 11.84 -22.61
CA GLY A 610 42.05 11.81 -21.59
C GLY A 610 40.62 11.93 -22.13
N ASP A 611 40.43 12.25 -23.42
CA ASP A 611 39.10 12.27 -24.05
C ASP A 611 38.47 10.88 -24.07
N VAL A 612 37.17 10.78 -23.76
CA VAL A 612 36.43 9.52 -23.83
C VAL A 612 35.65 9.47 -25.15
N VAL A 613 35.85 8.43 -25.93
CA VAL A 613 35.28 8.24 -27.27
C VAL A 613 34.49 6.95 -27.32
N GLU A 614 33.25 7.00 -27.79
CA GLU A 614 32.45 5.81 -28.12
C GLU A 614 32.84 5.32 -29.52
N ALA A 615 33.44 4.14 -29.61
CA ALA A 615 33.84 3.56 -30.88
C ALA A 615 32.61 3.00 -31.62
N MET A 616 32.24 3.65 -32.72
CA MET A 616 31.08 3.32 -33.56
C MET A 616 31.41 2.22 -34.58
N VAL A 617 32.63 2.24 -35.12
CA VAL A 617 33.16 1.23 -36.05
C VAL A 617 34.60 0.90 -35.64
N ALA A 618 34.83 -0.33 -35.17
CA ALA A 618 36.14 -0.80 -34.71
C ALA A 618 36.34 -2.28 -35.09
N GLU A 619 36.89 -2.52 -36.28
CA GLU A 619 37.28 -3.85 -36.72
C GLU A 619 38.74 -4.14 -36.30
N VAL A 620 38.99 -5.37 -35.83
CA VAL A 620 40.29 -5.81 -35.25
C VAL A 620 41.42 -5.75 -36.28
N GLU A 621 41.09 -5.86 -37.57
CA GLU A 621 42.05 -5.86 -38.67
C GLU A 621 42.31 -4.45 -39.24
N GLN A 622 41.52 -3.44 -38.82
CA GLN A 622 41.62 -2.06 -39.31
C GLN A 622 42.40 -1.16 -38.34
N LEU A 623 43.34 -0.38 -38.89
CA LEU A 623 44.18 0.56 -38.13
C LEU A 623 43.48 1.90 -37.81
N TRP A 624 42.31 2.15 -38.40
CA TRP A 624 41.54 3.39 -38.27
C TRP A 624 40.13 3.06 -37.81
N TRP A 625 39.70 3.71 -36.73
CA TRP A 625 38.38 3.50 -36.13
C TRP A 625 37.54 4.77 -36.25
N GLN A 626 36.23 4.60 -36.36
CA GLN A 626 35.27 5.69 -36.30
C GLN A 626 34.67 5.75 -34.91
N GLY A 627 34.56 6.95 -34.34
CA GLY A 627 33.90 7.12 -33.06
C GLY A 627 33.38 8.51 -32.83
N ARG A 628 32.73 8.67 -31.69
CA ARG A 628 32.15 9.92 -31.21
C ARG A 628 32.81 10.32 -29.91
N ASN A 629 33.40 11.50 -29.83
CA ASN A 629 33.89 12.02 -28.57
C ASN A 629 32.68 12.38 -27.68
N VAL A 630 32.63 11.79 -26.49
CA VAL A 630 31.48 11.84 -25.58
C VAL A 630 31.32 13.23 -24.96
N VAL A 631 32.40 14.02 -24.88
CA VAL A 631 32.40 15.33 -24.23
C VAL A 631 31.93 16.43 -25.19
N ASN A 632 32.46 16.45 -26.42
CA ASN A 632 32.13 17.49 -27.39
C ASN A 632 31.12 17.05 -28.46
N GLY A 633 30.79 15.75 -28.53
CA GLY A 633 29.82 15.19 -29.48
C GLY A 633 30.33 15.04 -30.92
N GLU A 634 31.58 15.37 -31.21
CA GLU A 634 32.15 15.30 -32.56
C GLU A 634 32.36 13.85 -33.00
N THR A 635 32.03 13.56 -34.27
CA THR A 635 32.19 12.24 -34.88
C THR A 635 33.21 12.29 -36.01
N GLY A 636 34.10 11.30 -36.06
CA GLY A 636 35.09 11.20 -37.14
C GLY A 636 36.00 10.00 -36.96
N TRP A 637 37.04 9.95 -37.80
CA TRP A 637 37.99 8.83 -37.82
C TRP A 637 39.29 9.15 -37.09
N PHE A 638 39.82 8.18 -36.36
CA PHE A 638 41.08 8.29 -35.63
C PHE A 638 41.87 6.97 -35.66
N PRO A 639 43.20 6.99 -35.51
CA PRO A 639 44.01 5.78 -35.45
C PRO A 639 43.68 4.95 -34.20
N CYS A 640 43.49 3.64 -34.33
CA CYS A 640 43.19 2.76 -33.20
C CYS A 640 44.29 2.79 -32.12
N ALA A 641 45.54 3.07 -32.52
CA ALA A 641 46.68 3.20 -31.62
C ALA A 641 46.63 4.45 -30.72
N ALA A 642 45.80 5.45 -31.06
CA ALA A 642 45.67 6.69 -30.29
C ALA A 642 44.71 6.55 -29.09
N VAL A 643 44.02 5.42 -28.96
CA VAL A 643 43.05 5.16 -27.89
C VAL A 643 43.35 3.86 -27.16
N ARG A 644 42.88 3.73 -25.92
CA ARG A 644 42.92 2.51 -25.12
C ARG A 644 41.53 2.21 -24.54
N PRO A 645 41.20 0.96 -24.20
CA PRO A 645 39.92 0.67 -23.53
C PRO A 645 39.75 1.52 -22.27
N PHE A 646 38.63 2.21 -22.14
CA PHE A 646 38.34 3.02 -20.96
C PHE A 646 38.04 2.09 -19.78
N ILE A 647 38.95 2.02 -18.81
CA ILE A 647 38.76 1.26 -17.58
C ILE A 647 38.31 2.24 -16.49
N CYS A 648 37.07 2.10 -16.04
CA CYS A 648 36.53 2.93 -14.97
C CYS A 648 37.35 2.73 -13.67
N PRO A 649 37.90 3.79 -13.05
CA PRO A 649 38.81 3.66 -11.90
C PRO A 649 38.16 3.17 -10.59
N HIS A 650 36.88 2.79 -10.59
CA HIS A 650 36.14 2.36 -9.39
C HIS A 650 35.86 0.85 -9.29
N ILE A 651 36.61 0.00 -10.01
CA ILE A 651 36.53 -1.46 -9.84
C ILE A 651 37.92 -1.99 -9.41
N PRO A 652 38.12 -2.41 -8.15
CA PRO A 652 39.37 -3.05 -7.73
C PRO A 652 39.39 -4.51 -8.19
N LEU A 653 40.29 -4.86 -9.12
CA LEU A 653 40.62 -6.26 -9.47
C LEU A 653 41.73 -6.78 -8.53
N PRO A 654 41.68 -8.05 -8.08
CA PRO A 654 42.70 -8.61 -7.20
C PRO A 654 44.04 -8.77 -7.96
N ARG A 655 45.11 -8.17 -7.43
CA ARG A 655 46.48 -8.24 -7.96
C ARG A 655 47.32 -9.25 -7.17
N TYR A 656 48.03 -10.15 -7.84
CA TYR A 656 49.08 -10.96 -7.20
C TYR A 656 50.46 -10.35 -7.51
N ARG A 657 51.20 -9.93 -6.47
CA ARG A 657 52.48 -9.21 -6.58
C ARG A 657 52.46 -8.04 -7.59
N ALA A 658 51.35 -7.30 -7.63
CA ALA A 658 51.13 -6.14 -8.51
C ALA A 658 51.12 -6.42 -10.03
N GLU A 659 51.14 -7.67 -10.48
CA GLU A 659 51.07 -8.03 -11.90
C GLU A 659 49.75 -8.74 -12.24
N VAL A 660 49.13 -8.38 -13.37
CA VAL A 660 47.98 -9.09 -13.95
C VAL A 660 48.49 -10.00 -15.06
N LYS A 661 48.25 -11.30 -14.94
CA LYS A 661 48.60 -12.30 -15.97
C LYS A 661 47.32 -12.77 -16.67
N HIS A 662 47.33 -12.75 -18.00
CA HIS A 662 46.23 -13.26 -18.82
C HIS A 662 46.60 -14.64 -19.38
N ILE A 663 45.64 -15.56 -19.43
CA ILE A 663 45.78 -16.87 -20.08
C ILE A 663 44.57 -17.14 -20.97
N LYS A 664 44.83 -17.71 -22.15
CA LYS A 664 43.78 -18.11 -23.09
C LYS A 664 43.36 -19.55 -22.81
N VAL A 665 42.08 -19.76 -22.54
CA VAL A 665 41.50 -21.10 -22.44
C VAL A 665 41.28 -21.62 -23.86
N MET A 666 41.88 -22.77 -24.18
CA MET A 666 41.73 -23.40 -25.48
C MET A 666 40.57 -24.39 -25.45
N THR A 667 39.72 -24.34 -26.45
CA THR A 667 38.61 -25.27 -26.65
C THR A 667 38.89 -26.08 -27.91
N ALA A 668 39.14 -27.38 -27.74
CA ALA A 668 39.32 -28.31 -28.85
C ALA A 668 38.54 -29.59 -28.55
N GLU A 669 37.81 -30.11 -29.54
CA GLU A 669 37.00 -31.34 -29.41
C GLU A 669 35.97 -31.29 -28.27
N GLY A 670 35.43 -30.10 -27.96
CA GLY A 670 34.45 -29.92 -26.88
C GLY A 670 35.02 -29.96 -25.46
N LEU A 671 36.35 -29.96 -25.31
CA LEU A 671 37.05 -29.97 -24.02
C LEU A 671 37.82 -28.66 -23.80
N TYR A 672 37.82 -28.17 -22.55
CA TYR A 672 38.50 -26.96 -22.11
C TYR A 672 39.90 -27.29 -21.60
N ARG A 673 40.93 -26.59 -22.06
CA ARG A 673 42.34 -26.83 -21.71
C ARG A 673 43.08 -25.52 -21.42
N LEU A 674 43.87 -25.48 -20.35
CA LEU A 674 44.87 -24.40 -20.12
C LEU A 674 46.26 -24.79 -20.65
N ASN A 675 46.53 -26.10 -20.80
CA ASN A 675 47.75 -26.64 -21.39
C ASN A 675 47.42 -27.95 -22.15
N GLU A 676 48.36 -28.45 -22.94
CA GLU A 676 48.17 -29.68 -23.73
C GLU A 676 48.10 -30.96 -22.87
N LYS A 677 48.47 -30.87 -21.59
CA LYS A 677 48.57 -32.02 -20.68
C LYS A 677 47.27 -32.34 -19.95
N LYS A 678 46.33 -31.38 -19.82
CA LYS A 678 45.11 -31.51 -19.01
C LYS A 678 43.89 -31.00 -19.77
N ALA A 679 42.82 -31.78 -19.77
CA ALA A 679 41.56 -31.47 -20.44
C ALA A 679 40.35 -31.67 -19.53
N PHE A 680 39.41 -30.73 -19.58
CA PHE A 680 38.26 -30.62 -18.71
C PHE A 680 36.96 -30.61 -19.52
N ARG A 681 35.90 -31.22 -18.99
CA ARG A 681 34.60 -31.34 -19.68
C ARG A 681 33.77 -30.05 -19.60
N GLY A 682 34.05 -29.20 -18.62
CA GLY A 682 33.47 -27.87 -18.50
C GLY A 682 34.43 -26.84 -17.91
N LEU A 683 34.07 -25.56 -18.03
CA LEU A 683 34.80 -24.46 -17.36
C LEU A 683 34.74 -24.58 -15.83
N VAL A 684 33.66 -25.14 -15.29
CA VAL A 684 33.50 -25.39 -13.85
C VAL A 684 34.54 -26.38 -13.36
N ASP A 685 34.65 -27.55 -13.99
CA ASP A 685 35.67 -28.57 -13.65
C ASP A 685 37.10 -28.03 -13.74
N LEU A 686 37.36 -27.16 -14.72
CA LEU A 686 38.65 -26.49 -14.88
C LEU A 686 38.94 -25.56 -13.70
N VAL A 687 37.95 -24.75 -13.29
CA VAL A 687 38.07 -23.82 -12.15
C VAL A 687 38.26 -24.59 -10.84
N GLU A 688 37.44 -25.61 -10.58
CA GLU A 688 37.55 -26.46 -9.39
C GLU A 688 38.90 -27.18 -9.31
N PHE A 689 39.39 -27.70 -10.44
CA PHE A 689 40.70 -28.35 -10.46
C PHE A 689 41.82 -27.40 -10.05
N TYR A 690 41.87 -26.18 -10.60
CA TYR A 690 42.92 -25.22 -10.27
C TYR A 690 42.69 -24.48 -8.94
N GLN A 691 41.52 -24.61 -8.31
CA GLN A 691 41.32 -24.21 -6.91
C GLN A 691 42.07 -25.11 -5.92
N CYS A 692 42.25 -26.39 -6.27
CA CYS A 692 42.96 -27.36 -5.42
C CYS A 692 44.36 -27.72 -5.92
N ASN A 693 44.73 -27.33 -7.15
CA ASN A 693 46.01 -27.66 -7.78
C ASN A 693 46.78 -26.41 -8.20
N SER A 694 48.11 -26.46 -8.06
CA SER A 694 48.98 -25.33 -8.37
C SER A 694 48.93 -24.95 -9.86
N LEU A 695 48.85 -23.65 -10.12
CA LEU A 695 48.93 -23.06 -11.46
C LEU A 695 50.36 -23.02 -12.03
N LYS A 696 51.35 -23.57 -11.32
CA LYS A 696 52.76 -23.61 -11.73
C LYS A 696 52.96 -24.25 -13.11
N ASP A 697 52.10 -25.22 -13.44
CA ASP A 697 52.09 -25.90 -14.74
C ASP A 697 51.78 -24.94 -15.91
N CYS A 698 51.04 -23.86 -15.65
CA CYS A 698 50.66 -22.85 -16.62
C CYS A 698 51.53 -21.59 -16.52
N PHE A 699 52.01 -21.29 -15.31
CA PHE A 699 52.86 -20.13 -15.02
C PHE A 699 54.04 -20.57 -14.15
N LYS A 700 55.23 -20.72 -14.74
CA LYS A 700 56.43 -21.23 -14.03
C LYS A 700 56.80 -20.43 -12.76
N ALA A 701 56.38 -19.16 -12.68
CA ALA A 701 56.63 -18.27 -11.53
C ALA A 701 55.47 -18.21 -10.51
N LEU A 702 54.36 -18.92 -10.73
CA LEU A 702 53.15 -18.86 -9.92
C LEU A 702 52.84 -20.23 -9.30
N ASP A 703 53.45 -20.52 -8.16
CA ASP A 703 53.21 -21.75 -7.40
C ASP A 703 52.08 -21.54 -6.37
N THR A 704 50.88 -21.27 -6.86
CA THR A 704 49.67 -21.09 -6.03
C THR A 704 48.45 -21.67 -6.73
N ALA A 705 47.45 -22.07 -5.94
CA ALA A 705 46.14 -22.42 -6.47
C ALA A 705 45.28 -21.17 -6.71
N LEU A 706 44.21 -21.31 -7.50
CA LEU A 706 43.22 -20.28 -7.77
C LEU A 706 42.38 -20.02 -6.51
N LEU A 707 42.63 -18.89 -5.84
CA LEU A 707 42.02 -18.62 -4.52
C LEU A 707 40.61 -18.02 -4.60
N VAL A 708 40.33 -17.20 -5.61
CA VAL A 708 39.04 -16.50 -5.76
C VAL A 708 38.60 -16.58 -7.23
N PRO A 709 37.60 -17.41 -7.58
CA PRO A 709 37.01 -17.39 -8.91
C PRO A 709 36.20 -16.10 -9.11
N PHE A 710 36.23 -15.51 -10.30
CA PHE A 710 35.49 -14.27 -10.62
C PHE A 710 33.95 -14.47 -10.62
N LYS A 711 33.48 -15.73 -10.69
CA LYS A 711 32.09 -16.18 -10.48
C LYS A 711 32.12 -17.60 -9.92
N GLU A 712 31.46 -17.85 -8.79
CA GLU A 712 31.23 -19.20 -8.29
C GLU A 712 30.14 -19.89 -9.13
N PRO A 713 30.25 -21.20 -9.42
CA PRO A 713 29.13 -21.98 -9.95
C PRO A 713 28.05 -22.06 -8.86
N GLU A 714 26.79 -21.78 -9.21
CA GLU A 714 25.66 -21.98 -8.29
C GLU A 714 25.54 -23.46 -7.90
N SER A 715 26.11 -23.82 -6.75
CA SER A 715 25.91 -25.10 -6.10
C SER A 715 25.61 -24.91 -4.62
N ARG A 716 24.36 -25.27 -4.28
CA ARG A 716 23.87 -25.81 -3.01
C ARG A 716 24.58 -25.36 -1.72
N ALA A 717 23.81 -24.57 -0.96
CA ALA A 717 23.82 -24.46 0.50
C ALA A 717 25.20 -24.29 1.15
N SER A 718 25.54 -23.05 1.50
CA SER A 718 26.60 -22.75 2.46
C SER A 718 26.04 -22.23 3.80
N PRO A 719 26.78 -22.46 4.91
CA PRO A 719 26.24 -22.49 6.26
C PRO A 719 26.20 -21.10 6.90
N ARG A 720 25.14 -20.83 7.66
CA ARG A 720 25.04 -19.66 8.55
C ARG A 720 25.87 -19.87 9.85
N PRO A 721 26.34 -18.80 10.51
CA PRO A 721 27.25 -18.87 11.65
C PRO A 721 26.66 -19.63 12.85
N PRO A 722 27.48 -20.15 13.78
CA PRO A 722 27.03 -21.01 14.86
C PRO A 722 26.23 -20.21 15.90
N GLY A 723 24.92 -20.12 15.69
CA GLY A 723 23.97 -19.80 16.75
C GLY A 723 23.78 -21.04 17.63
N ARG A 724 23.79 -20.87 18.96
CA ARG A 724 23.57 -21.94 19.94
C ARG A 724 22.34 -22.76 19.56
N ILE A 725 22.56 -24.03 19.22
CA ILE A 725 21.50 -25.02 18.94
C ILE A 725 20.95 -25.48 20.28
N PHE A 726 19.63 -25.35 20.50
CA PHE A 726 18.96 -25.75 21.74
C PHE A 726 18.47 -27.21 21.74
N GLY A 727 18.64 -27.93 20.64
CA GLY A 727 18.21 -29.33 20.44
C GLY A 727 17.37 -29.51 19.17
N SER A 728 16.98 -30.76 18.89
CA SER A 728 15.98 -31.13 17.89
C SER A 728 14.67 -31.56 18.56
N ALA A 729 13.54 -31.24 17.95
CA ALA A 729 12.23 -31.66 18.41
C ALA A 729 11.44 -32.32 17.27
N LYS A 730 10.71 -33.39 17.56
CA LYS A 730 9.88 -34.12 16.59
C LYS A 730 8.42 -33.71 16.73
N ALA A 731 7.76 -33.35 15.64
CA ALA A 731 6.34 -33.03 15.63
C ALA A 731 5.48 -34.28 15.93
N ARG A 732 4.60 -34.19 16.93
CA ARG A 732 3.63 -35.24 17.28
C ARG A 732 2.27 -35.04 16.61
N TYR A 733 1.97 -33.82 16.17
CA TYR A 733 0.70 -33.49 15.54
C TYR A 733 0.94 -32.52 14.39
N ASP A 734 0.07 -32.58 13.38
CA ASP A 734 0.03 -31.60 12.31
C ASP A 734 -0.32 -30.21 12.88
N PHE A 735 0.40 -29.19 12.46
CA PHE A 735 0.14 -27.81 12.80
C PHE A 735 0.19 -26.95 11.54
N CYS A 736 -0.92 -26.28 11.20
CA CYS A 736 -0.97 -25.36 10.07
C CYS A 736 -0.66 -23.93 10.55
N ALA A 737 0.41 -23.34 9.97
CA ALA A 737 0.76 -21.95 10.20
C ALA A 737 -0.39 -21.03 9.78
N ARG A 738 -0.75 -20.09 10.64
CA ARG A 738 -1.80 -19.09 10.41
C ARG A 738 -1.25 -17.86 9.69
N ASP A 739 0.05 -17.60 9.81
CA ASP A 739 0.73 -16.49 9.17
C ASP A 739 2.15 -16.84 8.69
N ARG A 740 2.89 -15.84 8.18
CA ARG A 740 4.25 -16.03 7.63
C ARG A 740 5.33 -16.16 8.70
N THR A 741 5.02 -15.86 9.96
CA THR A 741 5.93 -15.95 11.12
C THR A 741 5.89 -17.32 11.79
N GLU A 742 4.83 -18.10 11.55
CA GLU A 742 4.66 -19.48 12.04
C GLU A 742 5.20 -20.54 11.06
N LEU A 743 5.60 -21.70 11.60
CA LEU A 743 5.99 -22.88 10.83
C LEU A 743 4.84 -23.87 10.74
N THR A 744 4.62 -24.40 9.55
CA THR A 744 3.74 -25.56 9.37
C THR A 744 4.52 -26.82 9.74
N LEU A 745 3.95 -27.63 10.62
CA LEU A 745 4.50 -28.92 11.03
C LEU A 745 3.61 -30.04 10.51
N ARG A 746 4.22 -31.16 10.09
CA ARG A 746 3.53 -32.43 9.90
C ARG A 746 3.99 -33.43 10.96
N GLU A 747 3.09 -34.30 11.40
CA GLU A 747 3.44 -35.38 12.31
C GLU A 747 4.64 -36.17 11.76
N GLY A 748 5.69 -36.29 12.58
CA GLY A 748 6.95 -36.94 12.23
C GLY A 748 8.08 -35.99 11.79
N ASP A 749 7.79 -34.71 11.55
CA ASP A 749 8.80 -33.72 11.15
C ASP A 749 9.85 -33.47 12.24
N ILE A 750 11.13 -33.40 11.86
CA ILE A 750 12.25 -33.07 12.76
C ILE A 750 12.60 -31.59 12.62
N ILE A 751 12.44 -30.85 13.71
CA ILE A 751 12.56 -29.40 13.76
C ILE A 751 13.82 -29.04 14.54
N ARG A 752 14.66 -28.18 13.97
CA ARG A 752 15.84 -27.65 14.68
C ARG A 752 15.42 -26.47 15.56
N VAL A 753 15.52 -26.61 16.88
CA VAL A 753 15.07 -25.56 17.82
C VAL A 753 16.12 -24.46 17.92
N LEU A 754 15.74 -23.23 17.55
CA LEU A 754 16.59 -22.04 17.53
C LEU A 754 16.40 -21.15 18.77
N SER A 755 15.19 -21.06 19.32
CA SER A 755 14.93 -20.33 20.57
C SER A 755 13.69 -20.87 21.29
N LYS A 756 13.81 -21.07 22.61
CA LYS A 756 12.68 -21.33 23.52
C LYS A 756 12.27 -20.07 24.31
N LYS A 757 12.90 -18.91 24.05
CA LYS A 757 12.65 -17.64 24.72
C LYS A 757 11.92 -16.70 23.77
N GLY A 758 10.68 -16.33 24.11
CA GLY A 758 9.82 -15.48 23.30
C GLY A 758 8.40 -15.46 23.84
N HIS A 759 7.51 -16.28 23.28
CA HIS A 759 6.13 -16.40 23.70
C HIS A 759 5.92 -17.64 24.61
N PRO A 760 5.18 -17.52 25.73
CA PRO A 760 4.86 -18.67 26.57
C PRO A 760 4.10 -19.73 25.75
N GLY A 761 4.65 -20.94 25.68
CA GLY A 761 4.08 -22.05 24.91
C GLY A 761 4.49 -22.16 23.43
N TRP A 762 5.33 -21.25 22.92
CA TRP A 762 5.77 -21.25 21.52
C TRP A 762 7.28 -21.22 21.39
N TRP A 763 7.81 -22.06 20.51
CA TRP A 763 9.25 -22.15 20.21
C TRP A 763 9.52 -21.68 18.79
N LYS A 764 10.73 -21.16 18.58
CA LYS A 764 11.24 -20.79 17.26
C LYS A 764 12.16 -21.89 16.78
N GLY A 765 11.96 -22.38 15.56
CA GLY A 765 12.82 -23.38 14.96
C GLY A 765 12.91 -23.26 13.46
N GLU A 766 13.57 -24.25 12.87
CA GLU A 766 13.83 -24.32 11.44
C GLU A 766 13.51 -25.71 10.91
N ILE A 767 12.77 -25.75 9.79
CA ILE A 767 12.46 -26.95 9.04
C ILE A 767 12.50 -26.64 7.54
N TYR A 768 13.12 -27.50 6.74
CA TYR A 768 13.30 -27.31 5.29
C TYR A 768 13.88 -25.94 4.87
N GLY A 769 14.76 -25.36 5.69
CA GLY A 769 15.38 -24.04 5.45
C GLY A 769 14.48 -22.83 5.75
N ARG A 770 13.27 -23.06 6.30
CA ARG A 770 12.33 -22.03 6.72
C ARG A 770 12.36 -21.89 8.25
N VAL A 771 12.42 -20.65 8.74
CA VAL A 771 12.47 -20.32 10.17
C VAL A 771 11.15 -19.69 10.60
N GLY A 772 10.58 -20.14 11.72
CA GLY A 772 9.35 -19.55 12.28
C GLY A 772 8.97 -20.16 13.62
N TRP A 773 7.81 -19.73 14.13
CA TRP A 773 7.27 -20.13 15.43
C TRP A 773 6.36 -21.35 15.32
N PHE A 774 6.42 -22.25 16.29
CA PHE A 774 5.52 -23.38 16.39
C PHE A 774 5.18 -23.67 17.86
N PRO A 775 4.00 -24.24 18.14
CA PRO A 775 3.56 -24.51 19.50
C PRO A 775 4.37 -25.65 20.13
N ALA A 776 4.91 -25.40 21.34
CA ALA A 776 5.79 -26.32 22.06
C ALA A 776 5.08 -27.64 22.45
N ASN A 777 3.77 -27.60 22.67
CA ASN A 777 2.96 -28.78 23.00
C ASN A 777 2.67 -29.69 21.80
N TYR A 778 3.05 -29.29 20.58
CA TYR A 778 2.89 -30.09 19.36
C TYR A 778 4.14 -30.87 18.99
N VAL A 779 5.21 -30.73 19.78
CA VAL A 779 6.50 -31.39 19.54
C VAL A 779 6.98 -32.12 20.78
N GLU A 780 7.81 -33.13 20.58
CA GLU A 780 8.54 -33.85 21.63
C GLU A 780 10.04 -33.62 21.43
N GLU A 781 10.75 -33.27 22.50
CA GLU A 781 12.21 -33.07 22.43
C GLU A 781 12.92 -34.41 22.31
N ASP A 782 13.73 -34.57 21.27
CA ASP A 782 14.67 -35.69 21.19
C ASP A 782 15.91 -35.32 22.01
N TYR A 783 16.02 -35.92 23.20
CA TYR A 783 17.26 -35.88 23.98
C TYR A 783 18.26 -36.86 23.36
N SER A 784 18.91 -36.50 22.26
CA SER A 784 20.10 -37.24 21.82
C SER A 784 21.29 -36.82 22.68
N GLU A 785 21.57 -37.59 23.73
CA GLU A 785 22.92 -37.66 24.30
C GLU A 785 23.86 -38.10 23.17
N TYR A 786 24.73 -37.22 22.69
CA TYR A 786 26.10 -37.49 22.23
C TYR A 786 26.69 -36.16 21.72
N CYS A 787 27.80 -35.76 22.35
CA CYS A 787 28.51 -34.49 22.18
C CYS A 787 29.07 -34.24 20.77
#